data_AF-A0A8S2VCY7-F1
#
_entry.id   AF-A0A8S2VCY7-F1
#
_cell.length_a   1.000
_cell.length_b   1.000
_cell.length_c   1.000
_cell.angle_alpha   90.00
_cell.angle_beta   90.00
_cell.angle_gamma   90.00
#
_symmetry.space_group_name_H-M   'P 1'
#
loop_
_entity.id
_entity.type
_entity.pdbx_description
1 polymer ?
#
loop_
_entity_poly.entity_id
_entity_poly.type
_entity_poly.pdbx_seq_one_letter_code
_entity_poly.pdbx_strand_id
1 'polypeptide(L)'
;MISPQEVQEFYNRMGELKRKNRIEEMAIYQDIATREYELINNEINYIIIDLSRQTDEDEASSAALIHYHKLPGRERNQQSRRRRRHRNNTSGLYSNVGRGLLSPAIINEANIQLTEEYHQLLKLGPRFIYNDPKTASRRLSPGRPVEQFIAALDKLLLKLHDSSSSNEKQQTTFNNNNNSVSTTTDNLPSQPSQLHMNNGTGIIMKKNRRNYDRLVKRLKYKFKLANVVVRKSDKSKVFHLGRLDEYNKNSNEYKEKTKAYKCLGTEDPLADLIQRTNKYLLDLRLIKWITQKQYEQLSIKPNEVELAHLYYLPKAHKPGTPLRPIVSELKHPTIKISKFLDQLLRPLFDLMASKTTVTSGFELAKYIQEWSKVNLRQDTLFCTLDVKDLYTMVPQIEGVLSLKKILDYLQLKQIDGLKIETIIRLSRFVMKNNYFSYDGQYYHQIRDGAMGSPLTLTMANCYMFFYEQQIIRQINNSGGLYFRYIDDIFITINWPARHLFKQIDRWNHFDENIKLSENIGSNVDFLDLHIENQEGKLFTTVYQKPSYEPYYLPFNSIHPLHMKKNIVFTMLLRAIRYCSTFQAYLNEREKLRMTLLMNKYPSKFLDEQFNDILLKLNIDRPLTFNNYTNYREKKMFVHFTYCSSMKTFPLKFHALWNEYFGQSPINEIIPVLGTRNVKNLQRRLTHTRSTDIDN
;
A
#
# COMPACT_ATOMS: atom_id res chain seq x y z
N MET A 1 -9.50 20.87 -27.62
CA MET A 1 -10.22 19.62 -27.25
C MET A 1 -9.33 18.45 -27.65
N ILE A 2 -9.63 17.24 -27.20
CA ILE A 2 -8.89 16.03 -27.60
C ILE A 2 -9.71 15.32 -28.68
N SER A 3 -9.08 15.06 -29.82
CA SER A 3 -9.71 14.46 -30.99
C SER A 3 -9.89 12.94 -30.84
N PRO A 4 -10.82 12.31 -31.60
CA PRO A 4 -10.96 10.85 -31.62
C PRO A 4 -9.66 10.14 -32.06
N GLN A 5 -8.86 10.79 -32.92
CA GLN A 5 -7.58 10.29 -33.40
C GLN A 5 -6.53 10.27 -32.27
N GLU A 6 -6.39 11.36 -31.50
CA GLU A 6 -5.49 11.41 -30.34
C GLU A 6 -5.87 10.36 -29.27
N VAL A 7 -7.16 10.13 -29.05
CA VAL A 7 -7.63 9.04 -28.15
C VAL A 7 -7.24 7.67 -28.71
N GLN A 8 -7.45 7.42 -30.01
CA GLN A 8 -7.09 6.14 -30.63
C GLN A 8 -5.56 5.92 -30.61
N GLU A 9 -4.76 6.94 -30.88
CA GLU A 9 -3.30 6.89 -30.73
C GLU A 9 -2.87 6.61 -29.29
N PHE A 10 -3.49 7.28 -28.30
CA PHE A 10 -3.22 7.03 -26.89
C PHE A 10 -3.47 5.56 -26.51
N TYR A 11 -4.60 4.98 -26.94
CA TYR A 11 -4.88 3.56 -26.72
C TYR A 11 -3.98 2.63 -27.53
N ASN A 12 -3.57 3.01 -28.75
CA ASN A 12 -2.61 2.24 -29.54
C ASN A 12 -1.25 2.18 -28.82
N ARG A 13 -0.69 3.33 -28.40
CA ARG A 13 0.57 3.41 -27.64
C ARG A 13 0.47 2.65 -26.31
N MET A 14 -0.65 2.75 -25.59
CA MET A 14 -0.91 1.96 -24.38
C MET A 14 -1.01 0.45 -24.68
N GLY A 15 -1.60 0.07 -25.81
CA GLY A 15 -1.69 -1.30 -26.31
C GLY A 15 -0.33 -1.87 -26.71
N GLU A 16 0.51 -1.08 -27.36
CA GLU A 16 1.91 -1.39 -27.70
C GLU A 16 2.76 -1.55 -26.45
N LEU A 17 2.65 -0.65 -25.48
CA LEU A 17 3.32 -0.78 -24.17
C LEU A 17 2.89 -2.08 -23.46
N LYS A 18 1.59 -2.39 -23.43
CA LYS A 18 1.07 -3.66 -22.88
C LYS A 18 1.57 -4.88 -23.67
N ARG A 19 1.60 -4.81 -25.01
CA ARG A 19 2.07 -5.91 -25.88
C ARG A 19 3.56 -6.12 -25.73
N LYS A 20 4.37 -5.07 -25.72
CA LYS A 20 5.82 -5.14 -25.50
C LYS A 20 6.12 -5.79 -24.15
N ASN A 21 5.53 -5.28 -23.07
CA ASN A 21 5.66 -5.90 -21.75
C ASN A 21 5.22 -7.37 -21.73
N ARG A 22 4.12 -7.72 -22.42
CA ARG A 22 3.59 -9.09 -22.44
C ARG A 22 4.35 -10.05 -23.37
N ILE A 23 4.95 -9.55 -24.46
CA ILE A 23 5.84 -10.32 -25.33
C ILE A 23 7.15 -10.57 -24.59
N GLU A 24 7.68 -9.57 -23.87
CA GLU A 24 8.83 -9.74 -22.98
C GLU A 24 8.50 -10.74 -21.83
N GLU A 25 7.36 -10.64 -21.16
CA GLU A 25 6.91 -11.64 -20.17
C GLU A 25 6.72 -13.04 -20.78
N MET A 26 6.07 -13.16 -21.94
CA MET A 26 5.84 -14.47 -22.58
C MET A 26 7.14 -15.08 -23.10
N ALA A 27 8.08 -14.29 -23.63
CA ALA A 27 9.41 -14.77 -23.99
C ALA A 27 10.14 -15.34 -22.77
N ILE A 28 10.07 -14.67 -21.60
CA ILE A 28 10.65 -15.18 -20.35
C ILE A 28 9.98 -16.50 -19.93
N TYR A 29 8.63 -16.59 -19.96
CA TYR A 29 7.93 -17.83 -19.63
C TYR A 29 8.19 -18.97 -20.62
N GLN A 30 8.41 -18.65 -21.88
CA GLN A 30 8.61 -19.62 -22.96
C GLN A 30 10.06 -20.13 -22.99
N ASP A 31 11.05 -19.30 -22.64
CA ASP A 31 12.44 -19.72 -22.37
C ASP A 31 12.52 -20.64 -21.14
N ILE A 32 11.79 -20.32 -20.07
CA ILE A 32 11.65 -21.21 -18.89
C ILE A 32 11.02 -22.56 -19.28
N ALA A 33 9.89 -22.55 -20.00
CA ALA A 33 9.18 -23.78 -20.36
C ALA A 33 9.95 -24.65 -21.39
N THR A 34 10.70 -24.03 -22.31
CA THR A 34 11.53 -24.77 -23.27
C THR A 34 12.67 -25.49 -22.55
N ARG A 35 13.33 -24.84 -21.58
CA ARG A 35 14.35 -25.46 -20.73
C ARG A 35 13.81 -26.60 -19.87
N GLU A 36 12.61 -26.47 -19.30
CA GLU A 36 11.97 -27.56 -18.56
C GLU A 36 11.66 -28.77 -19.48
N TYR A 37 11.24 -28.53 -20.73
CA TYR A 37 10.95 -29.60 -21.70
C TYR A 37 12.21 -30.33 -22.20
N GLU A 38 13.30 -29.59 -22.44
CA GLU A 38 14.60 -30.15 -22.83
C GLU A 38 15.22 -30.99 -21.70
N LEU A 39 15.11 -30.52 -20.44
CA LEU A 39 15.57 -31.28 -19.27
C LEU A 39 14.85 -32.63 -19.13
N ILE A 40 13.53 -32.66 -19.30
CA ILE A 40 12.72 -33.89 -19.17
C ILE A 40 13.06 -34.90 -20.27
N ASN A 41 13.23 -34.47 -21.52
CA ASN A 41 13.61 -35.39 -22.61
C ASN A 41 15.04 -35.93 -22.46
N ASN A 42 15.96 -35.15 -21.88
CA ASN A 42 17.32 -35.60 -21.63
C ASN A 42 17.39 -36.62 -20.46
N GLU A 43 16.62 -36.44 -19.38
CA GLU A 43 16.54 -37.45 -18.30
C GLU A 43 15.96 -38.79 -18.82
N ILE A 44 14.94 -38.77 -19.68
CA ILE A 44 14.32 -39.99 -20.25
C ILE A 44 15.33 -40.77 -21.13
N ASN A 45 16.09 -40.08 -21.97
CA ASN A 45 17.11 -40.74 -22.81
C ASN A 45 18.26 -41.33 -22.00
N TYR A 46 18.65 -40.72 -20.87
CA TYR A 46 19.73 -41.22 -20.02
C TYR A 46 19.35 -42.54 -19.32
N ILE A 47 18.12 -42.63 -18.83
CA ILE A 47 17.59 -43.83 -18.14
C ILE A 47 17.54 -45.05 -19.08
N ILE A 48 17.27 -44.84 -20.37
CA ILE A 48 17.26 -45.90 -21.38
C ILE A 48 18.67 -46.46 -21.65
N ILE A 49 19.73 -45.67 -21.44
CA ILE A 49 21.13 -46.07 -21.66
C ILE A 49 21.73 -46.77 -20.43
N ASP A 50 21.43 -46.32 -19.21
CA ASP A 50 21.99 -46.94 -17.99
C ASP A 50 21.44 -48.36 -17.74
N LEU A 51 20.18 -48.62 -18.11
CA LEU A 51 19.57 -49.95 -17.98
C LEU A 51 20.20 -51.02 -18.89
N SER A 52 20.99 -50.63 -19.89
CA SER A 52 21.68 -51.56 -20.80
C SER A 52 23.15 -51.84 -20.42
N ARG A 53 23.63 -51.37 -19.27
CA ARG A 53 25.06 -51.43 -18.86
C ARG A 53 25.33 -52.05 -17.49
N GLN A 54 24.31 -52.46 -16.73
CA GLN A 54 24.47 -53.02 -15.39
C GLN A 54 24.49 -54.56 -15.34
N THR A 55 24.68 -55.25 -16.47
CA THR A 55 24.67 -56.72 -16.54
C THR A 55 26.04 -57.39 -16.47
N ASP A 56 27.13 -56.65 -16.64
CA ASP A 56 28.47 -57.21 -16.83
C ASP A 56 29.49 -56.61 -15.86
N GLU A 57 30.33 -57.50 -15.32
CA GLU A 57 31.63 -57.23 -14.67
C GLU A 57 31.62 -56.63 -13.24
N ASP A 58 31.03 -57.39 -12.31
CA ASP A 58 31.70 -57.67 -11.03
C ASP A 58 33.01 -58.45 -11.32
N GLU A 59 34.20 -57.86 -11.16
CA GLU A 59 35.45 -58.56 -10.73
C GLU A 59 36.68 -57.60 -10.55
N ALA A 60 37.72 -58.09 -9.84
CA ALA A 60 39.12 -57.59 -9.81
C ALA A 60 39.55 -56.32 -8.98
N SER A 61 39.58 -56.49 -7.65
CA SER A 61 40.79 -56.38 -6.77
C SER A 61 41.95 -55.36 -6.98
N SER A 62 42.19 -54.56 -5.92
CA SER A 62 43.47 -54.38 -5.16
C SER A 62 44.82 -53.95 -5.80
N ALA A 63 45.44 -52.86 -5.27
CA ALA A 63 46.71 -52.85 -4.48
C ALA A 63 47.62 -51.57 -4.58
N ALA A 64 48.37 -51.28 -3.49
CA ALA A 64 49.72 -50.62 -3.44
C ALA A 64 49.89 -49.11 -3.83
N LEU A 65 50.89 -48.29 -3.39
CA LEU A 65 51.81 -48.25 -2.22
C LEU A 65 52.43 -46.81 -2.05
N ILE A 66 52.50 -46.28 -0.81
CA ILE A 66 53.66 -45.60 -0.13
C ILE A 66 54.43 -44.34 -0.67
N HIS A 67 54.80 -43.46 0.30
CA HIS A 67 55.97 -42.52 0.46
C HIS A 67 55.88 -40.96 0.29
N TYR A 68 55.96 -40.25 1.44
CA TYR A 68 56.89 -39.14 1.87
C TYR A 68 57.24 -37.96 0.88
N HIS A 69 57.44 -36.67 1.26
CA HIS A 69 58.19 -36.13 2.42
C HIS A 69 58.08 -34.57 2.61
N LYS A 70 58.26 -34.07 3.85
CA LYS A 70 58.91 -32.80 4.32
C LYS A 70 58.31 -31.36 4.16
N LEU A 71 58.28 -30.69 5.33
CA LEU A 71 58.16 -29.25 5.69
C LEU A 71 59.49 -28.46 5.40
N PRO A 72 59.64 -27.09 5.52
CA PRO A 72 59.13 -26.23 6.63
C PRO A 72 58.93 -24.68 6.48
N GLY A 73 58.23 -24.07 7.46
CA GLY A 73 58.85 -23.10 8.41
C GLY A 73 58.78 -21.55 8.22
N ARG A 74 58.12 -20.87 9.20
CA ARG A 74 58.46 -19.54 9.82
C ARG A 74 58.42 -18.25 8.97
N GLU A 75 58.37 -17.01 9.51
CA GLU A 75 57.71 -16.37 10.69
C GLU A 75 57.79 -14.81 10.55
N ARG A 76 56.85 -14.06 11.18
CA ARG A 76 56.91 -12.65 11.72
C ARG A 76 57.69 -11.54 10.96
N ASN A 77 57.11 -10.34 10.78
CA ASN A 77 57.11 -9.27 11.82
C ASN A 77 56.32 -7.99 11.42
N GLN A 78 55.76 -7.29 12.42
CA GLN A 78 55.86 -5.83 12.78
C GLN A 78 55.98 -4.74 11.66
N GLN A 79 55.49 -3.49 11.77
CA GLN A 79 54.84 -2.69 12.82
C GLN A 79 54.25 -1.36 12.22
N SER A 80 53.60 -0.52 13.05
CA SER A 80 53.46 0.96 12.91
C SER A 80 52.30 1.54 12.04
N ARG A 81 51.77 2.78 12.24
CA ARG A 81 51.61 3.66 13.45
C ARG A 81 50.57 4.80 13.19
N ARG A 82 49.64 5.01 14.15
CA ARG A 82 49.04 6.30 14.65
C ARG A 82 48.63 7.48 13.70
N ARG A 83 47.40 8.00 13.90
CA ARG A 83 46.97 9.40 14.30
C ARG A 83 45.48 9.64 13.92
N ARG A 84 44.68 10.56 14.50
CA ARG A 84 44.55 11.17 15.86
C ARG A 84 43.10 11.71 16.01
N ARG A 85 42.70 12.20 17.20
CA ARG A 85 41.32 12.60 17.57
C ARG A 85 40.94 14.03 17.15
N HIS A 86 39.64 14.29 16.96
CA HIS A 86 38.95 15.46 17.54
C HIS A 86 37.46 15.14 17.82
N ARG A 87 36.90 15.71 18.89
CA ARG A 87 35.51 15.53 19.35
C ARG A 87 35.13 16.75 20.17
N ASN A 88 34.16 17.55 19.72
CA ASN A 88 33.68 18.74 20.45
C ASN A 88 32.30 18.52 21.07
N ASN A 89 32.07 19.24 22.17
CA ASN A 89 30.87 19.14 23.00
C ASN A 89 29.67 19.87 22.38
N THR A 90 28.48 19.30 22.53
CA THR A 90 27.19 20.01 22.53
C THR A 90 26.27 19.31 23.54
N SER A 91 26.34 19.74 24.81
CA SER A 91 25.55 19.19 25.91
C SER A 91 25.03 20.33 26.79
N GLY A 92 23.79 20.75 26.56
CA GLY A 92 23.19 21.87 27.32
C GLY A 92 21.92 22.43 26.70
N LEU A 93 20.88 21.60 26.50
CA LEU A 93 19.50 22.02 26.15
C LEU A 93 18.49 20.84 26.22
N TYR A 94 18.65 19.94 27.20
CA TYR A 94 17.78 18.76 27.39
C TYR A 94 17.46 18.49 28.87
N SER A 95 16.96 19.50 29.57
CA SER A 95 16.47 19.37 30.95
C SER A 95 15.32 20.35 31.21
N ASN A 96 14.15 20.05 30.62
CA ASN A 96 12.80 20.38 31.12
C ASN A 96 11.73 20.13 30.04
N VAL A 97 11.41 18.85 29.79
CA VAL A 97 10.11 18.45 29.21
C VAL A 97 9.57 17.31 30.05
N GLY A 98 8.39 17.51 30.65
CA GLY A 98 7.84 16.65 31.69
C GLY A 98 7.47 15.23 31.24
N ARG A 99 7.34 14.35 32.23
CA ARG A 99 6.78 13.00 32.09
C ARG A 99 5.33 13.12 31.61
N GLY A 100 5.03 12.79 30.35
CA GLY A 100 3.66 12.88 29.82
C GLY A 100 3.46 12.63 28.32
N LEU A 101 4.51 12.71 27.49
CA LEU A 101 4.39 12.55 26.03
C LEU A 101 4.19 11.08 25.61
N LEU A 102 2.90 10.69 25.60
CA LEU A 102 2.42 9.39 25.18
C LEU A 102 2.53 9.16 23.67
N SER A 103 2.65 7.88 23.32
CA SER A 103 2.62 7.36 21.95
C SER A 103 1.19 7.44 21.34
N PRO A 104 1.01 7.15 20.04
CA PRO A 104 -0.19 7.43 19.25
C PRO A 104 -1.52 7.18 19.98
N ALA A 105 -2.43 8.16 20.01
CA ALA A 105 -3.60 8.06 20.87
C ALA A 105 -4.63 7.03 20.39
N ILE A 106 -5.56 6.74 21.29
CA ILE A 106 -6.77 5.96 21.02
C ILE A 106 -7.97 6.87 21.26
N ILE A 107 -9.00 6.75 20.44
CA ILE A 107 -10.24 7.50 20.64
C ILE A 107 -11.19 6.58 21.43
N ASN A 108 -11.51 6.95 22.67
CA ASN A 108 -12.29 6.14 23.61
C ASN A 108 -13.64 6.80 23.96
N GLU A 109 -14.50 6.97 22.96
CA GLU A 109 -15.85 7.54 23.15
C GLU A 109 -16.75 6.64 24.00
N ALA A 110 -16.51 5.32 23.99
CA ALA A 110 -17.19 4.37 24.87
C ALA A 110 -16.86 4.54 26.37
N ASN A 111 -15.88 5.36 26.73
CA ASN A 111 -15.40 5.57 28.10
C ASN A 111 -15.06 4.26 28.86
N ILE A 112 -14.71 3.19 28.14
CA ILE A 112 -14.40 1.91 28.76
C ILE A 112 -13.10 2.03 29.56
N GLN A 113 -13.13 1.63 30.84
CA GLN A 113 -11.94 1.55 31.67
C GLN A 113 -11.01 0.44 31.16
N LEU A 114 -9.81 0.80 30.73
CA LEU A 114 -8.78 -0.12 30.27
C LEU A 114 -7.63 -0.16 31.27
N THR A 115 -7.02 -1.34 31.45
CA THR A 115 -5.76 -1.43 32.19
C THR A 115 -4.64 -0.79 31.38
N GLU A 116 -3.57 -0.37 32.05
CA GLU A 116 -2.40 0.21 31.36
C GLU A 116 -1.83 -0.73 30.28
N GLU A 117 -1.85 -2.05 30.49
CA GLU A 117 -1.47 -3.04 29.47
C GLU A 117 -2.34 -2.95 28.20
N TYR A 118 -3.66 -2.76 28.34
CA TYR A 118 -4.57 -2.61 27.20
C TYR A 118 -4.41 -1.25 26.51
N HIS A 119 -4.22 -0.17 27.27
CA HIS A 119 -3.91 1.14 26.72
C HIS A 119 -2.61 1.11 25.90
N GLN A 120 -1.53 0.53 26.45
CA GLN A 120 -0.25 0.38 25.74
C GLN A 120 -0.39 -0.48 24.49
N LEU A 121 -1.15 -1.59 24.55
CA LEU A 121 -1.43 -2.44 23.40
C LEU A 121 -2.10 -1.66 22.26
N LEU A 122 -3.16 -0.91 22.56
CA LEU A 122 -3.92 -0.16 21.54
C LEU A 122 -3.13 1.04 20.99
N LYS A 123 -2.30 1.71 21.81
CA LYS A 123 -1.41 2.82 21.39
C LYS A 123 -0.31 2.41 20.38
N LEU A 124 -0.09 1.11 20.15
CA LEU A 124 0.72 0.62 19.02
C LEU A 124 0.03 0.84 17.67
N GLY A 125 -1.30 0.98 17.70
CA GLY A 125 -2.16 1.36 16.59
C GLY A 125 -2.47 0.24 15.58
N PRO A 126 -3.43 0.47 14.67
CA PRO A 126 -4.02 -0.57 13.82
C PRO A 126 -3.04 -1.32 12.91
N ARG A 127 -1.97 -0.67 12.44
CA ARG A 127 -0.99 -1.26 11.51
C ARG A 127 0.08 -2.10 12.19
N PHE A 128 0.18 -2.09 13.52
CA PHE A 128 1.26 -2.76 14.24
C PHE A 128 1.25 -4.28 14.01
N ILE A 129 2.40 -4.84 13.61
CA ILE A 129 2.67 -6.28 13.61
C ILE A 129 3.53 -6.61 14.84
N TYR A 130 3.03 -7.52 15.67
CA TYR A 130 3.71 -8.04 16.86
C TYR A 130 4.63 -9.21 16.53
N ASN A 131 5.65 -9.43 17.36
CA ASN A 131 6.49 -10.61 17.27
C ASN A 131 5.78 -11.83 17.85
N ASP A 132 5.02 -12.54 17.01
CA ASP A 132 4.61 -13.89 17.35
C ASP A 132 5.59 -14.94 16.75
N PRO A 133 6.58 -15.40 17.54
CA PRO A 133 7.43 -16.49 17.11
C PRO A 133 6.70 -17.83 16.98
N LYS A 134 5.40 -17.97 17.34
CA LYS A 134 4.58 -19.15 16.98
C LYS A 134 3.94 -19.05 15.60
N THR A 135 3.58 -17.87 15.11
CA THR A 135 3.23 -17.66 13.70
C THR A 135 4.47 -17.85 12.84
N ALA A 136 5.64 -17.43 13.34
CA ALA A 136 6.91 -17.86 12.77
C ALA A 136 7.08 -19.39 12.89
N SER A 137 6.92 -20.03 14.07
CA SER A 137 7.24 -21.46 14.26
C SER A 137 6.17 -22.49 13.90
N ARG A 138 4.96 -22.08 13.48
CA ARG A 138 3.96 -22.94 12.82
C ARG A 138 4.07 -22.90 11.28
N ARG A 139 4.92 -22.03 10.73
CA ARG A 139 5.28 -22.02 9.29
C ARG A 139 6.78 -22.12 9.02
N LEU A 140 7.63 -21.90 10.02
CA LEU A 140 9.07 -22.04 9.98
C LEU A 140 9.65 -22.58 11.30
N SER A 141 10.06 -23.84 11.31
CA SER A 141 11.09 -24.32 12.24
C SER A 141 12.28 -23.35 12.23
N PRO A 142 12.91 -23.02 13.37
CA PRO A 142 13.98 -22.02 13.40
C PRO A 142 15.16 -22.43 12.50
N GLY A 143 15.69 -21.47 11.73
CA GLY A 143 16.73 -21.67 10.71
C GLY A 143 16.17 -22.20 9.39
N ARG A 144 15.61 -23.42 9.42
CA ARG A 144 15.46 -24.27 8.23
C ARG A 144 14.80 -23.63 7.02
N PRO A 145 13.57 -23.05 6.99
CA PRO A 145 12.94 -22.77 5.70
C PRO A 145 13.48 -21.59 4.90
N VAL A 146 14.23 -20.67 5.51
CA VAL A 146 14.96 -19.65 4.74
C VAL A 146 16.24 -20.24 4.16
N GLU A 147 16.93 -21.09 4.92
CA GLU A 147 18.11 -21.84 4.49
C GLU A 147 17.78 -22.99 3.53
N GLN A 148 16.57 -23.55 3.59
CA GLN A 148 16.03 -24.54 2.66
C GLN A 148 15.41 -23.87 1.43
N PHE A 149 14.83 -22.67 1.55
CA PHE A 149 14.44 -21.91 0.35
C PHE A 149 15.67 -21.39 -0.38
N ILE A 150 16.69 -20.93 0.34
CA ILE A 150 18.02 -20.65 -0.23
C ILE A 150 18.59 -21.95 -0.80
N ALA A 151 18.79 -23.03 -0.04
CA ALA A 151 19.33 -24.28 -0.58
C ALA A 151 18.46 -24.96 -1.66
N ALA A 152 17.16 -24.68 -1.76
CA ALA A 152 16.30 -25.14 -2.86
C ALA A 152 16.39 -24.20 -4.07
N LEU A 153 16.58 -22.90 -3.86
CA LEU A 153 16.92 -21.94 -4.91
C LEU A 153 18.32 -22.26 -5.44
N ASP A 154 19.32 -22.39 -4.57
CA ASP A 154 20.67 -22.88 -4.87
C ASP A 154 20.60 -24.23 -5.59
N LYS A 155 19.83 -25.23 -5.13
CA LYS A 155 19.68 -26.51 -5.85
C LYS A 155 18.96 -26.39 -7.20
N LEU A 156 17.97 -25.50 -7.33
CA LEU A 156 17.28 -25.26 -8.61
C LEU A 156 18.22 -24.58 -9.59
N LEU A 157 18.99 -23.62 -9.11
CA LEU A 157 19.96 -22.83 -9.88
C LEU A 157 21.21 -23.65 -10.21
N LEU A 158 21.71 -24.50 -9.30
CA LEU A 158 22.69 -25.55 -9.57
C LEU A 158 22.17 -26.54 -10.60
N LYS A 159 20.93 -27.05 -10.49
CA LYS A 159 20.36 -27.92 -11.54
C LYS A 159 20.33 -27.26 -12.92
N LEU A 160 20.03 -25.95 -12.97
CA LEU A 160 20.05 -25.16 -14.21
C LEU A 160 21.48 -24.84 -14.70
N HIS A 161 22.47 -24.84 -13.81
CA HIS A 161 23.87 -24.57 -14.13
C HIS A 161 24.61 -25.86 -14.51
N ASP A 162 24.39 -26.96 -13.80
CA ASP A 162 24.96 -28.30 -14.05
C ASP A 162 24.48 -28.87 -15.39
N SER A 163 23.26 -28.52 -15.86
CA SER A 163 22.84 -28.80 -17.24
C SER A 163 23.65 -28.06 -18.31
N SER A 164 24.45 -27.06 -17.92
CA SER A 164 25.45 -26.37 -18.78
C SER A 164 26.91 -26.60 -18.37
N SER A 165 27.17 -27.25 -17.22
CA SER A 165 28.52 -27.57 -16.72
C SER A 165 28.74 -29.05 -16.36
N SER A 166 27.96 -29.95 -16.95
CA SER A 166 28.22 -31.41 -16.95
C SER A 166 29.32 -31.80 -17.95
N ASN A 167 30.45 -31.10 -17.88
CA ASN A 167 31.71 -31.52 -18.47
C ASN A 167 32.90 -30.93 -17.69
N GLU A 168 32.89 -31.05 -16.35
CA GLU A 168 34.08 -31.41 -15.56
C GLU A 168 33.77 -31.65 -14.06
N LYS A 169 34.00 -32.90 -13.61
CA LYS A 169 34.41 -33.30 -12.25
C LYS A 169 33.47 -32.99 -11.06
N GLN A 170 32.64 -33.99 -10.76
CA GLN A 170 32.47 -34.46 -9.36
C GLN A 170 33.88 -34.83 -8.79
N GLN A 171 34.16 -34.80 -7.49
CA GLN A 171 33.28 -35.12 -6.36
C GLN A 171 33.77 -34.43 -5.07
N THR A 172 32.86 -34.17 -4.13
CA THR A 172 33.17 -33.60 -2.81
C THR A 172 32.85 -34.60 -1.69
N THR A 173 33.44 -34.38 -0.50
CA THR A 173 32.97 -34.88 0.82
C THR A 173 33.22 -36.37 1.17
N PHE A 174 33.01 -36.91 2.39
CA PHE A 174 32.58 -36.40 3.74
C PHE A 174 33.06 -37.40 4.83
N ASN A 175 33.15 -36.98 6.11
CA ASN A 175 32.59 -37.63 7.34
C ASN A 175 33.29 -37.10 8.62
N ASN A 176 32.69 -36.77 9.77
CA ASN A 176 31.55 -37.27 10.59
C ASN A 176 31.79 -38.60 11.34
N ASN A 177 32.05 -38.57 12.67
CA ASN A 177 31.02 -38.87 13.71
C ASN A 177 31.53 -39.02 15.17
N ASN A 178 30.75 -38.44 16.11
CA ASN A 178 30.27 -38.94 17.43
C ASN A 178 31.16 -39.27 18.67
N ASN A 179 30.70 -38.72 19.82
CA ASN A 179 30.67 -39.25 21.22
C ASN A 179 32.02 -39.46 21.98
N SER A 180 32.16 -39.35 23.33
CA SER A 180 31.31 -38.91 24.46
C SER A 180 32.13 -38.80 25.79
N VAL A 181 31.76 -37.91 26.74
CA VAL A 181 31.73 -38.05 28.24
C VAL A 181 32.99 -38.56 29.03
N SER A 182 33.42 -38.05 30.22
CA SER A 182 33.43 -36.73 30.91
C SER A 182 34.10 -36.85 32.32
N THR A 183 34.91 -35.90 32.82
CA THR A 183 35.32 -35.82 34.26
C THR A 183 35.69 -34.40 34.77
N THR A 184 35.66 -34.25 36.10
CA THR A 184 35.86 -33.06 36.99
C THR A 184 37.32 -32.53 37.04
N THR A 185 37.64 -31.27 37.45
CA THR A 185 37.58 -30.69 38.82
C THR A 185 37.85 -29.16 38.87
N ASP A 186 37.33 -28.50 39.92
CA ASP A 186 37.73 -27.27 40.69
C ASP A 186 38.82 -26.29 40.15
N ASN A 187 38.70 -24.95 40.26
CA ASN A 187 38.61 -24.17 41.52
C ASN A 187 38.11 -22.70 41.35
N LEU A 188 37.58 -22.12 42.43
CA LEU A 188 37.42 -20.66 42.70
C LEU A 188 38.64 -20.14 43.54
N PRO A 189 38.76 -18.87 44.03
CA PRO A 189 37.90 -17.67 43.95
C PRO A 189 38.62 -16.42 43.35
N SER A 190 38.00 -15.27 43.04
CA SER A 190 37.47 -14.29 44.01
C SER A 190 36.85 -13.05 43.32
N GLN A 191 35.96 -12.35 44.02
CA GLN A 191 35.30 -11.09 43.63
C GLN A 191 36.06 -9.86 44.23
N PRO A 192 35.80 -8.56 43.87
CA PRO A 192 34.45 -7.99 43.74
C PRO A 192 34.24 -6.79 42.75
N SER A 193 32.99 -6.26 42.83
CA SER A 193 32.58 -4.87 42.55
C SER A 193 31.97 -4.54 41.18
N GLN A 194 30.64 -4.62 41.16
CA GLN A 194 29.76 -4.08 40.11
C GLN A 194 29.57 -2.56 40.28
N LEU A 195 29.38 -1.84 39.18
CA LEU A 195 28.63 -0.57 39.17
C LEU A 195 27.49 -0.66 38.15
N HIS A 196 26.26 -0.61 38.66
CA HIS A 196 25.04 -0.77 37.87
C HIS A 196 24.73 0.47 37.02
N MET A 197 24.32 0.25 35.76
CA MET A 197 23.57 1.20 34.95
C MET A 197 22.24 0.55 34.54
N ASN A 198 21.13 1.14 35.00
CA ASN A 198 19.79 0.52 34.96
C ASN A 198 19.16 0.55 33.55
N ASN A 199 19.22 -0.58 32.83
CA ASN A 199 18.50 -0.79 31.56
C ASN A 199 17.03 -1.24 31.78
N GLY A 200 16.22 -0.39 32.42
CA GLY A 200 14.86 -0.71 32.88
C GLY A 200 13.83 -1.08 31.81
N THR A 201 14.07 -0.80 30.52
CA THR A 201 13.09 -1.02 29.43
C THR A 201 13.33 -2.31 28.63
N GLY A 202 14.50 -2.95 28.75
CA GLY A 202 14.81 -4.20 28.02
C GLY A 202 14.21 -5.46 28.65
N ILE A 203 13.90 -5.42 29.96
CA ILE A 203 13.53 -6.60 30.76
C ILE A 203 12.08 -7.05 30.49
N ILE A 204 11.16 -6.10 30.25
CA ILE A 204 9.72 -6.38 30.03
C ILE A 204 9.49 -7.18 28.73
N MET A 205 10.31 -6.95 27.70
CA MET A 205 10.15 -7.58 26.37
C MET A 205 10.51 -9.08 26.34
N LYS A 206 11.35 -9.59 27.26
CA LYS A 206 11.81 -10.99 27.21
C LYS A 206 10.89 -12.01 27.90
N LYS A 207 9.99 -11.60 28.82
CA LYS A 207 9.23 -12.54 29.67
C LYS A 207 7.83 -12.92 29.16
N ASN A 208 7.27 -12.26 28.14
CA ASN A 208 5.83 -12.33 27.80
C ASN A 208 5.44 -13.04 26.48
N ARG A 209 6.21 -14.04 26.03
CA ARG A 209 5.97 -14.83 24.78
C ARG A 209 4.62 -15.60 24.73
N ARG A 210 4.03 -15.94 25.88
CA ARG A 210 2.70 -16.60 25.98
C ARG A 210 1.55 -15.62 26.30
N ASN A 211 1.85 -14.33 26.51
CA ASN A 211 0.92 -13.38 27.09
C ASN A 211 0.13 -12.59 26.02
N TYR A 212 0.75 -12.18 24.92
CA TYR A 212 0.13 -11.30 23.92
C TYR A 212 -1.17 -11.84 23.29
N ASP A 213 -1.20 -13.11 22.86
CA ASP A 213 -2.41 -13.70 22.28
C ASP A 213 -3.55 -13.80 23.29
N ARG A 214 -3.21 -14.10 24.55
CA ARG A 214 -4.16 -14.10 25.67
C ARG A 214 -4.64 -12.68 25.99
N LEU A 215 -3.75 -11.69 25.94
CA LEU A 215 -4.07 -10.28 26.14
C LEU A 215 -5.05 -9.78 25.06
N VAL A 216 -4.80 -10.07 23.78
CA VAL A 216 -5.72 -9.77 22.66
C VAL A 216 -7.06 -10.48 22.82
N LYS A 217 -7.08 -11.78 23.19
CA LYS A 217 -8.33 -12.53 23.43
C LYS A 217 -9.12 -11.95 24.61
N ARG A 218 -8.47 -11.66 25.74
CA ARG A 218 -9.09 -11.03 26.92
C ARG A 218 -9.64 -9.64 26.60
N LEU A 219 -8.88 -8.84 25.83
CA LEU A 219 -9.30 -7.51 25.42
C LEU A 219 -10.54 -7.56 24.51
N LYS A 220 -10.59 -8.48 23.54
CA LYS A 220 -11.83 -8.75 22.76
C LYS A 220 -13.00 -9.12 23.66
N TYR A 221 -12.79 -10.05 24.58
CA TYR A 221 -13.85 -10.50 25.49
C TYR A 221 -14.37 -9.35 26.35
N LYS A 222 -13.47 -8.49 26.85
CA LYS A 222 -13.83 -7.26 27.57
C LYS A 222 -14.61 -6.27 26.69
N PHE A 223 -14.25 -6.09 25.42
CA PHE A 223 -15.05 -5.28 24.49
C PHE A 223 -16.43 -5.88 24.22
N LYS A 224 -16.55 -7.21 24.07
CA LYS A 224 -17.85 -7.90 23.89
C LYS A 224 -18.74 -7.73 25.12
N LEU A 225 -18.22 -7.95 26.33
CA LEU A 225 -18.98 -7.76 27.58
C LEU A 225 -19.40 -6.31 27.82
N ALA A 226 -18.60 -5.33 27.39
CA ALA A 226 -18.88 -3.91 27.57
C ALA A 226 -19.65 -3.27 26.39
N ASN A 227 -20.15 -4.07 25.44
CA ASN A 227 -20.82 -3.59 24.22
C ASN A 227 -20.03 -2.50 23.48
N VAL A 228 -18.71 -2.70 23.32
CA VAL A 228 -17.80 -1.77 22.64
C VAL A 228 -17.47 -2.23 21.23
N VAL A 229 -17.76 -1.39 20.25
CA VAL A 229 -17.36 -1.56 18.85
C VAL A 229 -15.96 -1.00 18.65
N VAL A 230 -15.04 -1.88 18.25
CA VAL A 230 -13.68 -1.49 17.86
C VAL A 230 -13.61 -1.32 16.35
N ARG A 231 -13.24 -0.11 15.92
CA ARG A 231 -13.00 0.22 14.51
C ARG A 231 -11.69 0.97 14.36
N LYS A 232 -11.29 1.14 13.11
CA LYS A 232 -10.25 2.10 12.72
C LYS A 232 -10.93 3.42 12.38
N SER A 233 -10.43 4.54 12.89
CA SER A 233 -11.00 5.86 12.58
C SER A 233 -10.81 6.26 11.11
N ASP A 234 -11.74 7.05 10.56
CA ASP A 234 -11.71 7.46 9.16
C ASP A 234 -10.51 8.37 8.82
N LYS A 235 -10.22 9.43 9.60
CA LYS A 235 -9.12 10.37 9.29
C LYS A 235 -7.81 10.06 10.05
N SER A 236 -7.81 9.96 11.38
CA SER A 236 -6.60 9.70 12.18
C SER A 236 -5.98 8.30 11.99
N LYS A 237 -6.73 7.35 11.43
CA LYS A 237 -6.29 5.96 11.17
C LYS A 237 -5.82 5.18 12.41
N VAL A 238 -6.15 5.64 13.62
CA VAL A 238 -5.92 4.96 14.92
C VAL A 238 -7.11 4.07 15.30
N PHE A 239 -7.09 3.46 16.49
CA PHE A 239 -8.26 2.75 17.03
C PHE A 239 -9.29 3.72 17.60
N HIS A 240 -10.56 3.45 17.26
CA HIS A 240 -11.75 4.05 17.86
C HIS A 240 -12.52 2.97 18.62
N LEU A 241 -12.90 3.29 19.85
CA LEU A 241 -13.72 2.48 20.74
C LEU A 241 -15.04 3.24 20.95
N GLY A 242 -16.08 2.84 20.22
CA GLY A 242 -17.42 3.42 20.32
C GLY A 242 -18.40 2.47 21.01
N ARG A 243 -19.54 2.99 21.48
CA ARG A 243 -20.63 2.14 22.00
C ARG A 243 -21.30 1.42 20.84
N LEU A 244 -21.67 0.15 21.04
CA LEU A 244 -22.38 -0.66 20.04
C LEU A 244 -23.74 -0.05 19.69
N ASP A 245 -24.47 0.42 20.70
CA ASP A 245 -25.82 0.99 20.53
C ASP A 245 -25.78 2.26 19.65
N GLU A 246 -24.81 3.16 19.89
CA GLU A 246 -24.58 4.36 19.08
C GLU A 246 -24.10 4.02 17.67
N TYR A 247 -23.21 3.03 17.52
CA TYR A 247 -22.76 2.56 16.21
C TYR A 247 -23.91 2.00 15.37
N ASN A 248 -24.80 1.22 15.99
CA ASN A 248 -25.98 0.64 15.35
C ASN A 248 -27.03 1.71 15.04
N LYS A 249 -27.26 2.67 15.95
CA LYS A 249 -28.12 3.83 15.72
C LYS A 249 -27.63 4.64 14.51
N ASN A 250 -26.37 5.08 14.53
CA ASN A 250 -25.78 5.87 13.45
C ASN A 250 -25.74 5.10 12.11
N SER A 251 -25.67 3.76 12.13
CA SER A 251 -25.75 2.95 10.90
C SER A 251 -27.18 2.84 10.36
N ASN A 252 -28.18 2.77 11.23
CA ASN A 252 -29.59 2.78 10.86
C ASN A 252 -30.01 4.16 10.31
N GLU A 253 -29.70 5.25 11.02
CA GLU A 253 -29.92 6.63 10.55
C GLU A 253 -29.29 6.87 9.17
N TYR A 254 -28.08 6.34 8.92
CA TYR A 254 -27.45 6.40 7.60
C TYR A 254 -28.27 5.70 6.51
N LYS A 255 -28.77 4.49 6.78
CA LYS A 255 -29.59 3.70 5.84
C LYS A 255 -30.92 4.39 5.56
N GLU A 256 -31.59 4.90 6.58
CA GLU A 256 -32.88 5.60 6.48
C GLU A 256 -32.77 6.94 5.75
N LYS A 257 -31.73 7.73 6.05
CA LYS A 257 -31.46 9.01 5.38
C LYS A 257 -31.19 8.84 3.88
N THR A 258 -30.39 7.84 3.51
CA THR A 258 -29.99 7.61 2.11
C THR A 258 -31.02 6.83 1.31
N LYS A 259 -31.78 5.93 1.95
CA LYS A 259 -32.67 4.94 1.31
C LYS A 259 -31.98 4.12 0.22
N ALA A 260 -30.64 3.99 0.29
CA ALA A 260 -29.84 3.42 -0.79
C ALA A 260 -29.86 1.89 -0.81
N TYR A 261 -30.25 1.23 0.28
CA TYR A 261 -30.18 -0.22 0.44
C TYR A 261 -31.56 -0.82 0.68
N LYS A 262 -31.91 -1.84 -0.10
CA LYS A 262 -33.08 -2.70 0.11
C LYS A 262 -32.63 -3.96 0.87
N CYS A 263 -33.26 -4.28 2.00
CA CYS A 263 -33.03 -5.57 2.66
C CYS A 263 -33.69 -6.70 1.84
N LEU A 264 -33.00 -7.84 1.78
CA LEU A 264 -33.45 -9.08 1.14
C LEU A 264 -33.76 -10.20 2.15
N GLY A 265 -33.51 -9.96 3.45
CA GLY A 265 -33.66 -10.97 4.50
C GLY A 265 -32.39 -11.81 4.68
N THR A 266 -32.56 -13.11 4.92
CA THR A 266 -31.49 -14.05 5.31
C THR A 266 -31.12 -15.07 4.22
N GLU A 267 -31.73 -15.00 3.04
CA GLU A 267 -31.36 -15.85 1.89
C GLU A 267 -30.12 -15.29 1.19
N ASP A 268 -29.09 -16.11 0.99
CA ASP A 268 -27.82 -15.66 0.40
C ASP A 268 -27.94 -15.50 -1.14
N PRO A 269 -27.85 -14.26 -1.68
CA PRO A 269 -27.98 -14.02 -3.12
C PRO A 269 -26.74 -14.46 -3.92
N LEU A 270 -25.67 -14.93 -3.29
CA LEU A 270 -24.40 -15.23 -3.95
C LEU A 270 -24.53 -16.26 -5.08
N ALA A 271 -25.35 -17.31 -4.90
CA ALA A 271 -25.52 -18.36 -5.91
C ALA A 271 -26.19 -17.83 -7.20
N ASP A 272 -27.33 -17.15 -7.07
CA ASP A 272 -28.00 -16.46 -8.19
C ASP A 272 -27.07 -15.42 -8.81
N LEU A 273 -26.37 -14.61 -8.01
CA LEU A 273 -25.48 -13.57 -8.51
C LEU A 273 -24.31 -14.14 -9.33
N ILE A 274 -23.75 -15.29 -8.93
CA ILE A 274 -22.74 -16.01 -9.72
C ILE A 274 -23.32 -16.50 -11.04
N GLN A 275 -24.47 -17.19 -10.99
CA GLN A 275 -25.14 -17.72 -12.17
C GLN A 275 -25.48 -16.60 -13.17
N ARG A 276 -26.07 -15.52 -12.67
CA ARG A 276 -26.46 -14.31 -13.42
C ARG A 276 -25.25 -13.62 -14.06
N THR A 277 -24.14 -13.50 -13.34
CA THR A 277 -22.91 -12.88 -13.85
C THR A 277 -22.28 -13.70 -14.97
N ASN A 278 -22.11 -15.01 -14.76
CA ASN A 278 -21.54 -15.90 -15.79
C ASN A 278 -22.47 -16.06 -17.00
N LYS A 279 -23.79 -16.18 -16.80
CA LYS A 279 -24.77 -16.21 -17.89
C LYS A 279 -24.70 -14.93 -18.71
N TYR A 280 -24.70 -13.77 -18.08
CA TYR A 280 -24.63 -12.48 -18.78
C TYR A 280 -23.36 -12.34 -19.63
N LEU A 281 -22.20 -12.76 -19.11
CA LEU A 281 -20.95 -12.78 -19.87
C LEU A 281 -20.99 -13.81 -21.01
N LEU A 282 -21.61 -14.97 -20.81
CA LEU A 282 -21.78 -15.99 -21.85
C LEU A 282 -22.69 -15.49 -22.98
N ASP A 283 -23.82 -14.86 -22.64
CA ASP A 283 -24.75 -14.26 -23.61
C ASP A 283 -24.02 -13.22 -24.47
N LEU A 284 -23.25 -12.30 -23.84
CA LEU A 284 -22.41 -11.32 -24.55
C LEU A 284 -21.34 -11.95 -25.44
N ARG A 285 -20.79 -13.12 -25.06
CA ARG A 285 -19.82 -13.88 -25.87
C ARG A 285 -20.49 -14.51 -27.09
N LEU A 286 -21.66 -15.14 -26.89
CA LEU A 286 -22.41 -15.82 -27.96
C LEU A 286 -22.84 -14.85 -29.07
N ILE A 287 -23.29 -13.65 -28.70
CA ILE A 287 -23.62 -12.58 -29.67
C ILE A 287 -22.38 -11.84 -30.22
N LYS A 288 -21.16 -12.29 -29.89
CA LYS A 288 -19.87 -11.71 -30.31
C LYS A 288 -19.66 -10.24 -29.90
N TRP A 289 -20.22 -9.83 -28.75
CA TRP A 289 -20.02 -8.49 -28.18
C TRP A 289 -18.78 -8.40 -27.28
N ILE A 290 -18.33 -9.54 -26.75
CA ILE A 290 -17.00 -9.74 -26.16
C ILE A 290 -16.29 -10.91 -26.82
N THR A 291 -14.97 -10.87 -26.86
CA THR A 291 -14.12 -11.97 -27.36
C THR A 291 -14.05 -13.13 -26.37
N GLN A 292 -13.64 -14.32 -26.85
CA GLN A 292 -13.35 -15.48 -25.99
C GLN A 292 -12.39 -15.13 -24.84
N LYS A 293 -11.31 -14.42 -25.16
CA LYS A 293 -10.30 -13.98 -24.18
C LYS A 293 -10.87 -13.03 -23.12
N GLN A 294 -11.74 -12.10 -23.52
CA GLN A 294 -12.44 -11.21 -22.58
C GLN A 294 -13.41 -12.01 -21.71
N TYR A 295 -14.14 -12.97 -22.27
CA TYR A 295 -15.00 -13.86 -21.50
C TYR A 295 -14.22 -14.65 -20.43
N GLU A 296 -13.09 -15.25 -20.79
CA GLU A 296 -12.21 -15.97 -19.85
C GLU A 296 -11.65 -15.06 -18.75
N GLN A 297 -11.26 -13.83 -19.11
CA GLN A 297 -10.75 -12.83 -18.16
C GLN A 297 -11.84 -12.34 -17.18
N LEU A 298 -13.07 -12.22 -17.63
CA LEU A 298 -14.19 -11.63 -16.87
C LEU A 298 -14.98 -12.67 -16.06
N SER A 299 -15.05 -13.92 -16.53
CA SER A 299 -15.82 -14.99 -15.90
C SER A 299 -15.29 -15.34 -14.51
N ILE A 300 -16.19 -15.83 -13.66
CA ILE A 300 -15.90 -16.15 -12.25
C ILE A 300 -16.13 -17.63 -11.95
N LYS A 301 -15.28 -18.21 -11.11
CA LYS A 301 -15.50 -19.55 -10.55
C LYS A 301 -16.11 -19.41 -9.15
N PRO A 302 -17.05 -20.28 -8.73
CA PRO A 302 -17.69 -20.17 -7.41
C PRO A 302 -16.70 -20.14 -6.23
N ASN A 303 -15.56 -20.83 -6.34
CA ASN A 303 -14.51 -20.88 -5.31
C ASN A 303 -13.57 -19.65 -5.29
N GLU A 304 -13.65 -18.76 -6.29
CA GLU A 304 -12.84 -17.53 -6.35
C GLU A 304 -13.55 -16.32 -5.71
N VAL A 305 -14.87 -16.40 -5.52
CA VAL A 305 -15.73 -15.27 -5.16
C VAL A 305 -16.39 -15.43 -3.79
N GLU A 306 -16.81 -14.31 -3.22
CA GLU A 306 -17.61 -14.26 -2.00
C GLU A 306 -18.47 -12.99 -2.03
N LEU A 307 -19.59 -12.98 -1.30
CA LEU A 307 -20.41 -11.78 -1.23
C LEU A 307 -19.63 -10.62 -0.55
N ALA A 308 -19.90 -9.39 -1.00
CA ALA A 308 -19.35 -8.22 -0.34
C ALA A 308 -19.89 -8.11 1.09
N HIS A 309 -19.20 -7.36 1.94
CA HIS A 309 -19.67 -7.03 3.28
C HIS A 309 -19.59 -5.52 3.51
N LEU A 310 -20.67 -4.96 4.05
CA LEU A 310 -20.73 -3.58 4.47
C LEU A 310 -20.16 -3.46 5.88
N TYR A 311 -19.34 -2.45 6.12
CA TYR A 311 -18.94 -2.02 7.46
C TYR A 311 -18.75 -0.52 7.49
N TYR A 312 -18.81 0.08 8.68
CA TYR A 312 -18.70 1.52 8.83
C TYR A 312 -17.41 1.94 9.55
N LEU A 313 -16.80 3.02 9.05
CA LEU A 313 -15.67 3.72 9.67
C LEU A 313 -16.17 4.97 10.42
N PRO A 314 -15.85 5.16 11.71
CA PRO A 314 -16.26 6.33 12.48
C PRO A 314 -15.50 7.60 12.06
N LYS A 315 -16.23 8.66 11.74
CA LYS A 315 -15.71 10.02 11.50
C LYS A 315 -15.62 10.80 12.83
N ALA A 316 -14.89 10.28 13.81
CA ALA A 316 -14.70 10.82 15.18
C ALA A 316 -14.09 12.25 15.29
N HIS A 317 -13.90 12.94 14.16
CA HIS A 317 -13.50 14.34 14.07
C HIS A 317 -14.69 15.26 13.73
N LYS A 318 -15.90 14.70 13.59
CA LYS A 318 -17.15 15.43 13.35
C LYS A 318 -18.09 15.19 14.55
N PRO A 319 -18.89 16.18 14.97
CA PRO A 319 -19.87 16.02 16.05
C PRO A 319 -20.81 14.83 15.82
N GLY A 320 -21.11 14.07 16.88
CA GLY A 320 -21.95 12.87 16.82
C GLY A 320 -21.31 11.62 16.19
N THR A 321 -20.01 11.66 15.86
CA THR A 321 -19.25 10.54 15.24
C THR A 321 -20.01 9.86 14.08
N PRO A 322 -20.38 10.62 13.02
CA PRO A 322 -21.10 10.07 11.89
C PRO A 322 -20.27 8.98 11.19
N LEU A 323 -20.97 8.03 10.58
CA LEU A 323 -20.36 6.85 10.00
C LEU A 323 -20.11 7.01 8.49
N ARG A 324 -19.00 6.46 7.98
CA ARG A 324 -18.74 6.27 6.54
C ARG A 324 -18.94 4.79 6.20
N PRO A 325 -19.90 4.41 5.34
CA PRO A 325 -20.03 3.04 4.86
C PRO A 325 -18.84 2.68 3.96
N ILE A 326 -18.46 1.41 3.97
CA ILE A 326 -17.52 0.80 3.03
C ILE A 326 -18.06 -0.58 2.66
N VAL A 327 -18.26 -0.81 1.36
CA VAL A 327 -18.67 -2.11 0.81
C VAL A 327 -17.41 -2.82 0.31
N SER A 328 -17.00 -3.89 0.99
CA SER A 328 -15.75 -4.59 0.66
C SER A 328 -15.93 -5.61 -0.47
N GLU A 329 -15.81 -5.16 -1.71
CA GLU A 329 -16.04 -5.95 -2.93
C GLU A 329 -14.85 -6.81 -3.41
N LEU A 330 -13.82 -7.04 -2.59
CA LEU A 330 -12.53 -7.60 -3.05
C LEU A 330 -12.60 -8.92 -3.83
N LYS A 331 -13.61 -9.77 -3.56
CA LYS A 331 -13.94 -10.97 -4.35
C LYS A 331 -15.42 -11.01 -4.80
N HIS A 332 -16.09 -9.87 -4.85
CA HIS A 332 -17.50 -9.82 -5.25
C HIS A 332 -17.68 -10.31 -6.71
N PRO A 333 -18.77 -11.01 -7.08
CA PRO A 333 -18.96 -11.52 -8.44
C PRO A 333 -18.72 -10.52 -9.57
N THR A 334 -19.09 -9.25 -9.40
CA THR A 334 -18.87 -8.20 -10.42
C THR A 334 -17.44 -7.62 -10.46
N ILE A 335 -16.54 -8.00 -9.55
CA ILE A 335 -15.26 -7.29 -9.33
C ILE A 335 -14.31 -7.37 -10.54
N LYS A 336 -14.31 -8.48 -11.29
CA LYS A 336 -13.49 -8.63 -12.50
C LYS A 336 -13.94 -7.64 -13.58
N ILE A 337 -15.26 -7.49 -13.76
CA ILE A 337 -15.88 -6.53 -14.68
C ILE A 337 -15.60 -5.09 -14.22
N SER A 338 -15.83 -4.78 -12.95
CA SER A 338 -15.60 -3.42 -12.38
C SER A 338 -14.14 -2.98 -12.56
N LYS A 339 -13.16 -3.86 -12.29
CA LYS A 339 -11.73 -3.59 -12.52
C LYS A 339 -11.37 -3.43 -13.99
N PHE A 340 -11.92 -4.28 -14.86
CA PHE A 340 -11.67 -4.22 -16.31
C PHE A 340 -12.17 -2.89 -16.90
N LEU A 341 -13.40 -2.48 -16.55
CA LEU A 341 -13.97 -1.21 -16.98
C LEU A 341 -13.20 0.00 -16.43
N ASP A 342 -12.81 -0.03 -15.15
CA ASP A 342 -11.98 1.01 -14.54
C ASP A 342 -10.60 1.15 -15.22
N GLN A 343 -9.95 0.03 -15.54
CA GLN A 343 -8.68 0.02 -16.30
C GLN A 343 -8.84 0.53 -17.74
N LEU A 344 -10.02 0.33 -18.34
CA LEU A 344 -10.33 0.79 -19.68
C LEU A 344 -10.65 2.29 -19.68
N LEU A 345 -11.45 2.77 -18.72
CA LEU A 345 -12.10 4.08 -18.75
C LEU A 345 -11.38 5.18 -17.97
N ARG A 346 -10.75 4.89 -16.83
CA ARG A 346 -10.02 5.92 -16.06
C ARG A 346 -8.96 6.65 -16.91
N PRO A 347 -8.12 5.99 -17.72
CA PRO A 347 -7.13 6.69 -18.54
C PRO A 347 -7.74 7.70 -19.52
N LEU A 348 -8.97 7.45 -20.00
CA LEU A 348 -9.69 8.38 -20.87
C LEU A 348 -10.15 9.62 -20.11
N PHE A 349 -10.73 9.41 -18.92
CA PHE A 349 -11.12 10.50 -18.04
C PHE A 349 -9.89 11.35 -17.64
N ASP A 350 -8.82 10.71 -17.18
CA ASP A 350 -7.58 11.39 -16.75
C ASP A 350 -7.00 12.24 -17.90
N LEU A 351 -7.03 11.73 -19.13
CA LEU A 351 -6.62 12.44 -20.34
C LEU A 351 -7.50 13.67 -20.61
N MET A 352 -8.84 13.52 -20.59
CA MET A 352 -9.79 14.62 -20.79
C MET A 352 -9.73 15.71 -19.71
N ALA A 353 -9.59 15.30 -18.45
CA ALA A 353 -9.66 16.17 -17.28
C ALA A 353 -8.28 16.70 -16.83
N SER A 354 -7.20 16.31 -17.50
CA SER A 354 -5.79 16.66 -17.19
C SER A 354 -5.50 18.14 -16.93
N LYS A 355 -6.31 19.08 -17.44
CA LYS A 355 -6.17 20.53 -17.21
C LYS A 355 -6.98 21.07 -16.02
N THR A 356 -7.86 20.26 -15.43
CA THR A 356 -8.89 20.66 -14.45
C THR A 356 -8.91 19.75 -13.22
N THR A 357 -8.13 18.67 -13.22
CA THR A 357 -7.93 17.78 -12.07
C THR A 357 -6.46 17.69 -11.69
N VAL A 358 -6.18 17.48 -10.40
CA VAL A 358 -4.83 17.17 -9.89
C VAL A 358 -4.82 15.78 -9.24
N THR A 359 -3.64 15.19 -9.15
CA THR A 359 -3.38 13.87 -8.55
C THR A 359 -2.75 13.96 -7.16
N SER A 360 -2.26 15.14 -6.75
CA SER A 360 -1.65 15.38 -5.43
C SER A 360 -1.54 16.86 -5.09
N GLY A 361 -1.36 17.19 -3.80
CA GLY A 361 -1.05 18.55 -3.37
C GLY A 361 0.25 19.11 -3.96
N PHE A 362 1.23 18.24 -4.31
CA PHE A 362 2.48 18.64 -4.98
C PHE A 362 2.25 19.17 -6.40
N GLU A 363 1.30 18.57 -7.12
CA GLU A 363 0.95 18.99 -8.47
C GLU A 363 0.24 20.35 -8.43
N LEU A 364 -0.71 20.53 -7.49
CA LEU A 364 -1.31 21.83 -7.23
C LEU A 364 -0.26 22.88 -6.84
N ALA A 365 0.67 22.54 -5.93
CA ALA A 365 1.73 23.44 -5.48
C ALA A 365 2.57 23.99 -6.66
N LYS A 366 2.84 23.17 -7.68
CA LYS A 366 3.50 23.65 -8.91
C LYS A 366 2.61 24.61 -9.70
N TYR A 367 1.36 24.24 -9.96
CA TYR A 367 0.45 25.08 -10.75
C TYR A 367 0.19 26.44 -10.10
N ILE A 368 -0.04 26.47 -8.79
CA ILE A 368 -0.26 27.72 -8.06
C ILE A 368 1.03 28.55 -7.96
N GLN A 369 2.20 27.93 -7.82
CA GLN A 369 3.49 28.64 -7.80
C GLN A 369 3.82 29.34 -9.11
N GLU A 370 3.47 28.75 -10.26
CA GLU A 370 3.64 29.40 -11.57
C GLU A 370 2.57 30.47 -11.80
N TRP A 371 1.31 30.16 -11.49
CA TRP A 371 0.20 31.12 -11.60
C TRP A 371 0.39 32.36 -10.72
N SER A 372 0.93 32.20 -9.51
CA SER A 372 1.09 33.28 -8.54
C SER A 372 2.10 34.34 -8.98
N LYS A 373 3.06 34.01 -9.86
CA LYS A 373 4.05 34.96 -10.37
C LYS A 373 3.43 36.08 -11.21
N VAL A 374 2.23 35.86 -11.74
CA VAL A 374 1.56 36.77 -12.69
C VAL A 374 0.20 37.25 -12.15
N ASN A 375 -0.53 36.40 -11.43
CA ASN A 375 -1.95 36.62 -11.14
C ASN A 375 -2.31 36.80 -9.65
N LEU A 376 -1.36 36.54 -8.73
CA LEU A 376 -1.60 36.70 -7.29
C LEU A 376 -1.53 38.19 -6.91
N ARG A 377 -2.55 38.65 -6.20
CA ARG A 377 -2.71 40.02 -5.70
C ARG A 377 -2.86 39.99 -4.18
N GLN A 378 -2.77 41.14 -3.53
CA GLN A 378 -3.00 41.25 -2.09
C GLN A 378 -4.45 40.88 -1.69
N ASP A 379 -5.40 41.14 -2.58
CA ASP A 379 -6.84 40.84 -2.40
C ASP A 379 -7.26 39.46 -2.96
N THR A 380 -6.33 38.68 -3.54
CA THR A 380 -6.65 37.32 -4.00
C THR A 380 -7.08 36.45 -2.82
N LEU A 381 -8.25 35.83 -2.98
CA LEU A 381 -8.77 34.81 -2.08
C LEU A 381 -8.52 33.42 -2.65
N PHE A 382 -8.29 32.48 -1.74
CA PHE A 382 -8.36 31.06 -2.04
C PHE A 382 -9.67 30.50 -1.52
N CYS A 383 -10.21 29.50 -2.21
CA CYS A 383 -11.40 28.80 -1.78
C CYS A 383 -11.24 27.30 -2.02
N THR A 384 -11.66 26.52 -1.04
CA THR A 384 -11.82 25.06 -1.16
C THR A 384 -13.29 24.69 -1.03
N LEU A 385 -13.74 23.76 -1.86
CA LEU A 385 -15.12 23.25 -1.86
C LEU A 385 -15.10 21.73 -1.66
N ASP A 386 -15.78 21.23 -0.64
CA ASP A 386 -16.02 19.80 -0.36
C ASP A 386 -17.35 19.37 -0.98
N VAL A 387 -17.32 18.42 -1.93
CA VAL A 387 -18.53 17.82 -2.51
C VAL A 387 -19.10 16.79 -1.53
N LYS A 388 -20.20 17.15 -0.87
CA LYS A 388 -20.82 16.32 0.19
C LYS A 388 -21.19 14.95 -0.33
N ASP A 389 -20.57 13.92 0.26
CA ASP A 389 -20.93 12.50 0.11
C ASP A 389 -21.02 12.00 -1.36
N LEU A 390 -20.15 12.52 -2.25
CA LEU A 390 -20.09 12.29 -3.72
C LEU A 390 -20.52 10.88 -4.21
N TYR A 391 -19.91 9.81 -3.69
CA TYR A 391 -20.19 8.43 -4.14
C TYR A 391 -21.63 7.96 -3.88
N THR A 392 -22.30 8.59 -2.92
CA THR A 392 -23.69 8.34 -2.50
C THR A 392 -24.64 9.44 -2.95
N MET A 393 -24.21 10.27 -3.90
CA MET A 393 -25.04 11.26 -4.58
C MET A 393 -25.10 11.04 -6.10
N VAL A 394 -24.13 10.36 -6.70
CA VAL A 394 -24.14 10.02 -8.14
C VAL A 394 -25.09 8.83 -8.37
N PRO A 395 -26.30 9.03 -8.92
CA PRO A 395 -27.27 7.94 -9.01
C PRO A 395 -26.92 6.98 -10.16
N GLN A 396 -27.39 5.74 -10.08
CA GLN A 396 -26.86 4.64 -10.89
C GLN A 396 -27.08 4.80 -12.39
N ILE A 397 -28.21 5.38 -12.80
CA ILE A 397 -28.57 5.56 -14.21
C ILE A 397 -27.79 6.74 -14.78
N GLU A 398 -27.79 7.85 -14.06
CA GLU A 398 -27.22 9.14 -14.45
C GLU A 398 -25.69 9.08 -14.49
N GLY A 399 -25.05 8.30 -13.60
CA GLY A 399 -23.64 7.96 -13.73
C GLY A 399 -23.33 7.24 -15.05
N VAL A 400 -24.14 6.24 -15.43
CA VAL A 400 -24.01 5.53 -16.71
C VAL A 400 -24.29 6.43 -17.91
N LEU A 401 -25.26 7.35 -17.79
CA LEU A 401 -25.52 8.37 -18.82
C LEU A 401 -24.37 9.37 -18.94
N SER A 402 -23.73 9.78 -17.86
CA SER A 402 -22.55 10.66 -17.89
C SER A 402 -21.33 9.97 -18.51
N LEU A 403 -21.12 8.68 -18.25
CA LEU A 403 -20.15 7.89 -19.02
C LEU A 403 -20.50 7.89 -20.52
N LYS A 404 -21.77 7.62 -20.88
CA LYS A 404 -22.21 7.66 -22.28
C LYS A 404 -21.95 9.02 -22.93
N LYS A 405 -22.30 10.12 -22.26
CA LYS A 405 -22.05 11.49 -22.72
C LYS A 405 -20.57 11.76 -23.00
N ILE A 406 -19.63 11.25 -22.18
CA ILE A 406 -18.19 11.36 -22.46
C ILE A 406 -17.80 10.60 -23.74
N LEU A 407 -18.31 9.38 -23.91
CA LEU A 407 -17.98 8.54 -25.06
C LEU A 407 -18.59 9.08 -26.36
N ASP A 408 -19.80 9.63 -26.29
CA ASP A 408 -20.47 10.35 -27.38
C ASP A 408 -19.73 11.66 -27.73
N TYR A 409 -19.32 12.45 -26.73
CA TYR A 409 -18.58 13.71 -26.89
C TYR A 409 -17.22 13.50 -27.58
N LEU A 410 -16.55 12.38 -27.29
CA LEU A 410 -15.33 11.94 -27.96
C LEU A 410 -15.58 11.19 -29.28
N GLN A 411 -16.85 11.03 -29.70
CA GLN A 411 -17.27 10.36 -30.93
C GLN A 411 -16.70 8.93 -31.10
N LEU A 412 -16.46 8.23 -30.00
CA LEU A 412 -15.84 6.91 -30.02
C LEU A 412 -16.84 5.83 -30.42
N LYS A 413 -16.43 4.93 -31.31
CA LYS A 413 -17.22 3.73 -31.67
C LYS A 413 -16.81 2.50 -30.84
N GLN A 414 -15.55 2.44 -30.41
CA GLN A 414 -14.97 1.37 -29.59
C GLN A 414 -13.75 1.87 -28.81
N ILE A 415 -13.36 1.14 -27.76
CA ILE A 415 -12.10 1.33 -27.01
C ILE A 415 -11.46 -0.05 -26.81
N ASP A 416 -10.17 -0.21 -27.12
CA ASP A 416 -9.41 -1.47 -26.99
C ASP A 416 -10.14 -2.68 -27.64
N GLY A 417 -10.75 -2.44 -28.81
CA GLY A 417 -11.55 -3.42 -29.56
C GLY A 417 -12.97 -3.70 -29.02
N LEU A 418 -13.39 -3.03 -27.95
CA LEU A 418 -14.71 -3.20 -27.32
C LEU A 418 -15.66 -2.06 -27.70
N LYS A 419 -16.83 -2.40 -28.27
CA LYS A 419 -17.86 -1.42 -28.66
C LYS A 419 -18.35 -0.61 -27.45
N ILE A 420 -18.63 0.69 -27.65
CA ILE A 420 -19.16 1.58 -26.59
C ILE A 420 -20.43 1.02 -25.95
N GLU A 421 -21.35 0.49 -26.76
CA GLU A 421 -22.60 -0.10 -26.25
C GLU A 421 -22.33 -1.32 -25.33
N THR A 422 -21.30 -2.13 -25.59
CA THR A 422 -20.89 -3.21 -24.67
C THR A 422 -20.34 -2.64 -23.37
N ILE A 423 -19.55 -1.57 -23.42
CA ILE A 423 -19.00 -0.88 -22.24
C ILE A 423 -20.14 -0.34 -21.37
N ILE A 424 -21.11 0.37 -21.96
CA ILE A 424 -22.29 0.91 -21.25
C ILE A 424 -23.11 -0.21 -20.61
N ARG A 425 -23.34 -1.32 -21.31
CA ARG A 425 -24.05 -2.49 -20.78
C ARG A 425 -23.34 -3.16 -19.62
N LEU A 426 -22.02 -3.39 -19.73
CA LEU A 426 -21.21 -3.93 -18.63
C LEU A 426 -21.21 -2.97 -17.43
N SER A 427 -21.08 -1.66 -17.64
CA SER A 427 -21.14 -0.65 -16.58
C SER A 427 -22.50 -0.67 -15.84
N ARG A 428 -23.61 -0.70 -16.60
CA ARG A 428 -24.97 -0.85 -16.03
C ARG A 428 -25.13 -2.16 -15.27
N PHE A 429 -24.54 -3.26 -15.74
CA PHE A 429 -24.59 -4.55 -15.05
C PHE A 429 -23.86 -4.51 -13.70
N VAL A 430 -22.67 -3.89 -13.65
CA VAL A 430 -21.93 -3.69 -12.39
C VAL A 430 -22.75 -2.83 -11.42
N MET A 431 -23.20 -1.65 -11.84
CA MET A 431 -23.93 -0.73 -10.97
C MET A 431 -25.23 -1.34 -10.42
N LYS A 432 -25.98 -2.12 -11.23
CA LYS A 432 -27.24 -2.74 -10.81
C LYS A 432 -27.05 -3.93 -9.86
N ASN A 433 -25.94 -4.68 -9.94
CA ASN A 433 -25.78 -5.94 -9.22
C ASN A 433 -24.86 -5.84 -7.99
N ASN A 434 -25.02 -4.78 -7.19
CA ASN A 434 -24.25 -4.58 -5.96
C ASN A 434 -24.99 -5.19 -4.76
N TYR A 435 -24.56 -6.38 -4.33
CA TYR A 435 -25.16 -7.12 -3.22
C TYR A 435 -24.14 -7.36 -2.10
N PHE A 436 -24.55 -7.19 -0.86
CA PHE A 436 -23.67 -7.35 0.29
C PHE A 436 -24.39 -7.88 1.54
N SER A 437 -23.60 -8.46 2.44
CA SER A 437 -24.02 -8.80 3.80
C SER A 437 -23.79 -7.63 4.76
N TYR A 438 -24.70 -7.44 5.70
CA TYR A 438 -24.55 -6.59 6.87
C TYR A 438 -25.35 -7.16 8.04
N ASP A 439 -24.70 -7.35 9.18
CA ASP A 439 -25.35 -7.75 10.44
C ASP A 439 -26.28 -8.98 10.31
N GLY A 440 -25.78 -10.04 9.69
CA GLY A 440 -26.51 -11.30 9.48
C GLY A 440 -27.58 -11.27 8.38
N GLN A 441 -27.84 -10.11 7.77
CA GLN A 441 -28.81 -9.93 6.69
C GLN A 441 -28.14 -9.58 5.37
N TYR A 442 -28.85 -9.85 4.27
CA TYR A 442 -28.43 -9.56 2.91
C TYR A 442 -29.16 -8.32 2.36
N TYR A 443 -28.44 -7.51 1.59
CA TYR A 443 -28.92 -6.24 1.06
C TYR A 443 -28.54 -6.07 -0.41
N HIS A 444 -29.42 -5.36 -1.14
CA HIS A 444 -29.19 -4.90 -2.50
C HIS A 444 -29.07 -3.37 -2.50
N GLN A 445 -28.01 -2.83 -3.10
CA GLN A 445 -27.86 -1.39 -3.28
C GLN A 445 -28.65 -0.92 -4.51
N ILE A 446 -29.77 -0.25 -4.25
CA ILE A 446 -30.73 0.24 -5.26
C ILE A 446 -30.46 1.69 -5.69
N ARG A 447 -29.73 2.47 -4.89
CA ARG A 447 -29.34 3.84 -5.19
C ARG A 447 -27.82 4.00 -5.09
N ASP A 448 -27.30 4.92 -5.90
CA ASP A 448 -25.89 5.35 -5.91
C ASP A 448 -24.87 4.22 -6.16
N GLY A 449 -23.59 4.57 -6.13
CA GLY A 449 -22.49 3.62 -6.33
C GLY A 449 -22.01 2.97 -5.03
N ALA A 450 -21.49 1.75 -5.11
CA ALA A 450 -20.93 1.06 -3.95
C ALA A 450 -19.57 1.67 -3.55
N MET A 451 -19.48 2.18 -2.32
CA MET A 451 -18.23 2.72 -1.75
C MET A 451 -17.19 1.60 -1.55
N GLY A 452 -16.50 1.26 -2.63
CA GLY A 452 -15.55 0.15 -2.71
C GLY A 452 -15.38 -0.43 -4.13
N SER A 453 -16.32 -0.16 -5.05
CA SER A 453 -16.20 -0.60 -6.44
C SER A 453 -15.26 0.30 -7.24
N PRO A 454 -14.25 -0.25 -7.96
CA PRO A 454 -13.37 0.53 -8.83
C PRO A 454 -14.11 1.40 -9.85
N LEU A 455 -15.11 0.82 -10.54
CA LEU A 455 -15.91 1.53 -11.54
C LEU A 455 -16.59 2.77 -10.96
N THR A 456 -17.17 2.68 -9.76
CA THR A 456 -17.95 3.77 -9.13
C THR A 456 -17.16 5.09 -9.03
N LEU A 457 -15.85 5.05 -8.78
CA LEU A 457 -15.02 6.26 -8.80
C LEU A 457 -14.93 6.88 -10.20
N THR A 458 -14.69 6.06 -11.22
CA THR A 458 -14.65 6.52 -12.61
C THR A 458 -16.00 7.11 -13.04
N MET A 459 -17.13 6.49 -12.66
CA MET A 459 -18.47 7.04 -12.93
C MET A 459 -18.71 8.39 -12.23
N ALA A 460 -18.31 8.52 -10.97
CA ALA A 460 -18.46 9.78 -10.22
C ALA A 460 -17.60 10.90 -10.82
N ASN A 461 -16.39 10.59 -11.29
CA ASN A 461 -15.55 11.52 -12.04
C ASN A 461 -16.18 11.95 -13.37
N CYS A 462 -16.76 11.01 -14.13
CA CYS A 462 -17.51 11.31 -15.36
C CYS A 462 -18.74 12.19 -15.10
N TYR A 463 -19.42 12.01 -13.96
CA TYR A 463 -20.56 12.83 -13.56
C TYR A 463 -20.12 14.27 -13.22
N MET A 464 -19.12 14.40 -12.33
CA MET A 464 -18.56 15.70 -11.93
C MET A 464 -18.04 16.50 -13.13
N PHE A 465 -17.45 15.82 -14.14
CA PHE A 465 -16.89 16.47 -15.33
C PHE A 465 -17.88 17.41 -16.02
N PHE A 466 -19.15 17.04 -16.15
CA PHE A 466 -20.14 17.88 -16.82
C PHE A 466 -20.64 19.02 -15.93
N TYR A 467 -20.85 18.74 -14.64
CA TYR A 467 -21.25 19.73 -13.64
C TYR A 467 -20.23 20.89 -13.55
N GLU A 468 -18.93 20.57 -13.54
CA GLU A 468 -17.89 21.57 -13.31
C GLU A 468 -17.59 22.49 -14.52
N GLN A 469 -18.06 22.16 -15.73
CA GLN A 469 -17.72 22.93 -16.95
C GLN A 469 -18.11 24.41 -16.88
N GLN A 470 -19.27 24.73 -16.27
CA GLN A 470 -19.69 26.13 -16.12
C GLN A 470 -18.87 26.87 -15.06
N ILE A 471 -18.51 26.18 -13.96
CA ILE A 471 -17.69 26.72 -12.88
C ILE A 471 -16.28 27.05 -13.40
N ILE A 472 -15.64 26.09 -14.10
CA ILE A 472 -14.31 26.26 -14.72
C ILE A 472 -14.30 27.47 -15.65
N ARG A 473 -15.31 27.63 -16.52
CA ARG A 473 -15.40 28.79 -17.42
C ARG A 473 -15.49 30.10 -16.66
N GLN A 474 -16.33 30.18 -15.62
CA GLN A 474 -16.48 31.39 -14.80
C GLN A 474 -15.17 31.76 -14.08
N ILE A 475 -14.47 30.76 -13.51
CA ILE A 475 -13.20 30.96 -12.82
C ILE A 475 -12.09 31.36 -13.80
N ASN A 476 -11.90 30.64 -14.90
CA ASN A 476 -10.89 30.96 -15.91
C ASN A 476 -11.08 32.36 -16.53
N ASN A 477 -12.32 32.78 -16.78
CA ASN A 477 -12.63 34.13 -17.27
C ASN A 477 -12.26 35.24 -16.28
N SER A 478 -12.01 34.91 -15.01
CA SER A 478 -11.53 35.87 -13.99
C SER A 478 -10.01 35.87 -13.80
N GLY A 479 -9.29 35.04 -14.57
CA GLY A 479 -7.86 34.77 -14.38
C GLY A 479 -7.55 33.84 -13.21
N GLY A 480 -8.56 33.25 -12.57
CA GLY A 480 -8.41 32.26 -11.50
C GLY A 480 -8.01 30.86 -12.01
N LEU A 481 -7.59 30.00 -11.08
CA LEU A 481 -7.38 28.56 -11.30
C LEU A 481 -8.58 27.75 -10.81
N TYR A 482 -8.85 26.63 -11.47
CA TYR A 482 -9.74 25.58 -10.97
C TYR A 482 -9.03 24.23 -11.03
N PHE A 483 -8.99 23.51 -9.91
CA PHE A 483 -8.51 22.12 -9.85
C PHE A 483 -9.35 21.27 -8.91
N ARG A 484 -9.69 20.04 -9.34
CA ARG A 484 -10.39 19.05 -8.50
C ARG A 484 -9.53 17.82 -8.21
N TYR A 485 -9.59 17.35 -6.97
CA TYR A 485 -9.12 16.03 -6.54
C TYR A 485 -10.32 15.24 -6.01
N ILE A 486 -10.92 14.40 -6.86
CA ILE A 486 -12.10 13.57 -6.52
C ILE A 486 -13.28 14.44 -6.00
N ASP A 487 -13.43 14.55 -4.68
CA ASP A 487 -14.45 15.28 -3.91
C ASP A 487 -13.97 16.65 -3.38
N ASP A 488 -12.67 16.88 -3.29
CA ASP A 488 -12.07 18.17 -2.91
C ASP A 488 -11.85 19.06 -4.17
N ILE A 489 -12.36 20.30 -4.20
CA ILE A 489 -12.11 21.30 -5.25
C ILE A 489 -11.30 22.47 -4.68
N PHE A 490 -10.34 22.99 -5.44
CA PHE A 490 -9.57 24.19 -5.16
C PHE A 490 -9.77 25.24 -6.26
N ILE A 491 -10.02 26.49 -5.86
CA ILE A 491 -10.12 27.64 -6.78
C ILE A 491 -9.36 28.87 -6.24
N THR A 492 -8.73 29.64 -7.14
CA THR A 492 -8.16 30.97 -6.83
C THR A 492 -9.04 32.07 -7.41
N ILE A 493 -9.20 33.17 -6.67
CA ILE A 493 -10.29 34.12 -6.91
C ILE A 493 -9.81 35.55 -6.72
N ASN A 494 -10.03 36.38 -7.74
CA ASN A 494 -9.79 37.83 -7.74
C ASN A 494 -11.12 38.61 -7.72
N TRP A 495 -12.13 38.07 -7.03
CA TRP A 495 -13.45 38.67 -6.82
C TRP A 495 -13.65 39.00 -5.33
N PRO A 496 -14.46 40.02 -4.99
CA PRO A 496 -14.85 40.25 -3.60
C PRO A 496 -15.65 39.07 -3.05
N ALA A 497 -15.35 38.60 -1.83
CA ALA A 497 -15.92 37.39 -1.22
C ALA A 497 -17.46 37.28 -1.34
N ARG A 498 -18.20 38.39 -1.16
CA ARG A 498 -19.66 38.43 -1.30
C ARG A 498 -20.18 37.95 -2.66
N HIS A 499 -19.43 38.18 -3.74
CA HIS A 499 -19.80 37.71 -5.08
C HIS A 499 -19.55 36.22 -5.21
N LEU A 500 -18.48 35.70 -4.61
CA LEU A 500 -18.18 34.28 -4.58
C LEU A 500 -19.26 33.48 -3.85
N PHE A 501 -19.66 33.87 -2.64
CA PHE A 501 -20.74 33.18 -1.90
C PHE A 501 -22.01 33.05 -2.77
N LYS A 502 -22.45 34.16 -3.37
CA LYS A 502 -23.61 34.18 -4.29
C LYS A 502 -23.44 33.29 -5.53
N GLN A 503 -22.21 33.05 -5.99
CA GLN A 503 -21.93 32.13 -7.10
C GLN A 503 -21.90 30.67 -6.63
N ILE A 504 -21.35 30.38 -5.45
CA ILE A 504 -21.40 29.03 -4.84
C ILE A 504 -22.85 28.62 -4.55
N ASP A 505 -23.68 29.54 -4.06
CA ASP A 505 -25.12 29.33 -3.92
C ASP A 505 -25.76 28.95 -5.26
N ARG A 506 -25.41 29.62 -6.36
CA ARG A 506 -25.91 29.27 -7.70
C ARG A 506 -25.39 27.92 -8.19
N TRP A 507 -24.11 27.61 -7.95
CA TRP A 507 -23.52 26.31 -8.31
C TRP A 507 -24.22 25.16 -7.57
N ASN A 508 -24.59 25.36 -6.30
CA ASN A 508 -25.42 24.45 -5.50
C ASN A 508 -26.83 24.18 -6.07
N HIS A 509 -27.27 24.93 -7.09
CA HIS A 509 -28.52 24.72 -7.83
C HIS A 509 -28.32 24.21 -9.27
N PHE A 510 -27.07 23.98 -9.71
CA PHE A 510 -26.81 23.36 -11.03
C PHE A 510 -27.22 21.89 -11.09
N ASP A 511 -27.27 21.21 -9.94
CA ASP A 511 -27.63 19.81 -9.80
C ASP A 511 -28.28 19.59 -8.42
N GLU A 512 -29.39 18.84 -8.37
CA GLU A 512 -30.08 18.55 -7.10
C GLU A 512 -29.26 17.66 -6.16
N ASN A 513 -28.45 16.75 -6.72
CA ASN A 513 -27.67 15.75 -5.99
C ASN A 513 -26.32 16.30 -5.52
N ILE A 514 -25.74 17.29 -6.20
CA ILE A 514 -24.46 17.88 -5.78
C ILE A 514 -24.71 19.01 -4.78
N LYS A 515 -24.00 18.96 -3.65
CA LYS A 515 -23.94 20.04 -2.66
C LYS A 515 -22.49 20.29 -2.26
N LEU A 516 -22.07 21.53 -2.41
CA LEU A 516 -20.76 22.06 -2.06
C LEU A 516 -20.76 22.57 -0.61
N SER A 517 -19.61 22.49 0.04
CA SER A 517 -19.33 23.16 1.32
C SER A 517 -18.06 23.97 1.15
N GLU A 518 -18.10 25.27 1.37
CA GLU A 518 -17.00 26.18 1.11
C GLU A 518 -16.16 26.52 2.34
N ASN A 519 -14.87 26.75 2.12
CA ASN A 519 -13.97 27.44 3.03
C ASN A 519 -13.16 28.46 2.21
N ILE A 520 -13.27 29.74 2.58
CA ILE A 520 -12.76 30.88 1.80
C ILE A 520 -11.90 31.76 2.70
N GLY A 521 -10.71 32.13 2.23
CA GLY A 521 -9.83 33.04 2.98
C GLY A 521 -8.59 33.46 2.21
N SER A 522 -7.77 34.29 2.84
CA SER A 522 -6.38 34.51 2.41
C SER A 522 -5.51 33.27 2.64
N ASN A 523 -5.93 32.35 3.52
CA ASN A 523 -5.38 31.01 3.64
C ASN A 523 -6.47 29.94 3.56
N VAL A 524 -6.10 28.77 3.02
CA VAL A 524 -6.93 27.55 2.97
C VAL A 524 -6.07 26.30 3.01
N ASP A 525 -6.69 25.17 3.35
CA ASP A 525 -6.06 23.85 3.32
C ASP A 525 -6.64 22.98 2.20
N PHE A 526 -5.79 22.45 1.32
CA PHE A 526 -6.19 21.53 0.25
C PHE A 526 -5.33 20.26 0.29
N LEU A 527 -5.97 19.09 0.41
CA LEU A 527 -5.33 17.80 0.62
C LEU A 527 -4.40 17.80 1.86
N ASP A 528 -3.08 17.77 1.65
CA ASP A 528 -2.03 17.90 2.66
C ASP A 528 -1.11 19.13 2.43
N LEU A 529 -1.61 20.12 1.69
CA LEU A 529 -0.99 21.42 1.43
C LEU A 529 -1.77 22.54 2.16
N HIS A 530 -1.06 23.35 2.95
CA HIS A 530 -1.54 24.63 3.43
C HIS A 530 -1.11 25.71 2.43
N ILE A 531 -2.01 26.62 2.10
CA ILE A 531 -1.81 27.67 1.09
C ILE A 531 -2.23 29.00 1.73
N GLU A 532 -1.36 30.01 1.68
CA GLU A 532 -1.59 31.34 2.24
C GLU A 532 -1.10 32.43 1.28
N ASN A 533 -1.83 33.54 1.24
CA ASN A 533 -1.51 34.76 0.53
C ASN A 533 -0.97 35.79 1.54
N GLN A 534 0.34 35.88 1.65
CA GLN A 534 1.04 36.86 2.49
C GLN A 534 1.26 38.14 1.69
N GLU A 535 0.22 38.99 1.63
CA GLU A 535 0.25 40.31 0.98
C GLU A 535 0.72 40.27 -0.49
N GLY A 536 0.18 39.33 -1.27
CA GLY A 536 0.54 39.10 -2.67
C GLY A 536 1.72 38.14 -2.87
N LYS A 537 2.25 37.54 -1.80
CA LYS A 537 3.28 36.49 -1.86
C LYS A 537 2.69 35.14 -1.48
N LEU A 538 2.91 34.14 -2.32
CA LEU A 538 2.47 32.77 -2.05
C LEU A 538 3.33 32.14 -0.94
N PHE A 539 2.68 31.77 0.16
CA PHE A 539 3.25 30.92 1.21
C PHE A 539 2.58 29.56 1.19
N THR A 540 3.36 28.48 1.24
CA THR A 540 2.83 27.12 1.31
C THR A 540 3.60 26.29 2.31
N THR A 541 2.92 25.38 3.01
CA THR A 541 3.53 24.41 3.94
C THR A 541 2.81 23.07 3.92
N VAL A 542 3.36 22.07 4.61
CA VAL A 542 2.65 20.80 4.86
C VAL A 542 1.47 21.06 5.81
N TYR A 543 0.27 20.65 5.40
CA TYR A 543 -0.91 20.64 6.24
C TYR A 543 -1.13 19.28 6.90
N GLN A 544 -1.60 19.31 8.15
CA GLN A 544 -2.08 18.15 8.88
C GLN A 544 -3.39 18.57 9.56
N LYS A 545 -4.51 17.90 9.24
CA LYS A 545 -5.84 18.21 9.81
C LYS A 545 -5.75 18.17 11.35
N PRO A 546 -6.49 19.02 12.10
CA PRO A 546 -6.44 19.03 13.57
C PRO A 546 -6.71 17.67 14.24
N SER A 547 -7.51 16.82 13.60
CA SER A 547 -7.76 15.45 14.03
C SER A 547 -6.62 14.46 13.71
N TYR A 548 -5.45 14.92 13.26
CA TYR A 548 -4.35 14.07 12.87
C TYR A 548 -3.54 13.66 14.09
N GLU A 549 -3.72 12.41 14.50
CA GLU A 549 -2.83 11.78 15.47
C GLU A 549 -1.42 11.64 14.87
N PRO A 550 -0.34 11.90 15.63
CA PRO A 550 1.05 11.71 15.21
C PRO A 550 1.42 10.21 15.09
N TYR A 551 0.59 9.41 14.40
CA TYR A 551 0.74 7.98 14.21
C TYR A 551 1.52 7.64 12.95
N TYR A 552 2.75 7.19 13.14
CA TYR A 552 3.48 6.43 12.11
C TYR A 552 3.64 4.99 12.56
N LEU A 553 4.12 4.14 11.65
CA LEU A 553 4.40 2.75 12.01
C LEU A 553 5.47 2.72 13.12
N PRO A 554 5.20 2.20 14.33
CA PRO A 554 6.17 2.25 15.41
C PRO A 554 7.43 1.45 15.07
N PHE A 555 8.61 2.00 15.41
CA PHE A 555 9.88 1.40 15.00
C PHE A 555 10.13 0.00 15.56
N ASN A 556 9.50 -0.33 16.70
CA ASN A 556 9.52 -1.67 17.30
C ASN A 556 8.60 -2.69 16.60
N SER A 557 7.80 -2.29 15.61
CA SER A 557 6.97 -3.22 14.83
C SER A 557 7.78 -4.09 13.88
N ILE A 558 7.35 -5.33 13.64
CA ILE A 558 8.00 -6.26 12.71
C ILE A 558 7.56 -5.98 11.27
N HIS A 559 8.22 -4.98 10.71
CA HIS A 559 8.22 -4.64 9.30
C HIS A 559 9.68 -4.49 8.84
N PRO A 560 10.00 -4.74 7.55
CA PRO A 560 11.33 -4.53 6.97
C PRO A 560 11.90 -3.15 7.27
N LEU A 561 13.21 -3.05 7.50
CA LEU A 561 13.87 -1.78 7.81
C LEU A 561 13.74 -0.76 6.67
N HIS A 562 13.71 -1.20 5.41
CA HIS A 562 13.49 -0.31 4.26
C HIS A 562 12.14 0.42 4.35
N MET A 563 11.08 -0.21 4.87
CA MET A 563 9.78 0.46 5.05
C MET A 563 9.89 1.59 6.07
N LYS A 564 10.66 1.39 7.15
CA LYS A 564 10.89 2.39 8.19
C LYS A 564 11.75 3.55 7.68
N LYS A 565 12.77 3.27 6.86
CA LYS A 565 13.55 4.30 6.13
C LYS A 565 12.67 5.09 5.17
N ASN A 566 11.84 4.41 4.39
CA ASN A 566 10.94 5.03 3.40
C ASN A 566 9.90 5.95 4.05
N ILE A 567 9.41 5.64 5.26
CA ILE A 567 8.55 6.57 6.03
C ILE A 567 9.28 7.90 6.26
N VAL A 568 10.51 7.88 6.79
CA VAL A 568 11.28 9.10 7.03
C VAL A 568 11.57 9.85 5.72
N PHE A 569 12.02 9.14 4.69
CA PHE A 569 12.34 9.72 3.38
C PHE A 569 11.13 10.37 2.71
N THR A 570 10.00 9.67 2.60
CA THR A 570 8.80 10.20 1.92
C THR A 570 8.22 11.42 2.63
N MET A 571 8.33 11.47 3.96
CA MET A 571 7.88 12.62 4.75
C MET A 571 8.76 13.84 4.61
N LEU A 572 10.10 13.68 4.68
CA LEU A 572 11.03 14.76 4.41
C LEU A 572 10.90 15.25 2.95
N LEU A 573 10.77 14.34 1.98
CA LEU A 573 10.53 14.67 0.58
C LEU A 573 9.23 15.46 0.40
N ARG A 574 8.16 15.13 1.14
CA ARG A 574 6.93 15.94 1.15
C ARG A 574 7.20 17.35 1.69
N ALA A 575 7.89 17.48 2.82
CA ALA A 575 8.22 18.78 3.40
C ALA A 575 9.01 19.67 2.42
N ILE A 576 10.05 19.13 1.76
CA ILE A 576 10.83 19.84 0.73
C ILE A 576 9.95 20.28 -0.45
N ARG A 577 8.97 19.47 -0.84
CA ARG A 577 8.08 19.73 -1.99
C ARG A 577 6.93 20.71 -1.71
N TYR A 578 6.56 20.91 -0.45
CA TYR A 578 5.35 21.65 -0.04
C TYR A 578 5.70 22.99 0.62
N CYS A 579 6.86 23.10 1.27
CA CYS A 579 7.27 24.34 1.93
C CYS A 579 7.85 25.34 0.91
N SER A 580 7.22 26.50 0.73
CA SER A 580 7.73 27.55 -0.18
C SER A 580 8.98 28.26 0.35
N THR A 581 9.27 28.15 1.65
CA THR A 581 10.45 28.75 2.29
C THR A 581 11.28 27.72 3.06
N PHE A 582 12.59 27.97 3.14
CA PHE A 582 13.52 27.11 3.89
C PHE A 582 13.19 27.07 5.39
N GLN A 583 12.75 28.19 5.98
CA GLN A 583 12.35 28.23 7.39
C GLN A 583 11.11 27.36 7.66
N ALA A 584 10.11 27.39 6.77
CA ALA A 584 8.96 26.49 6.89
C ALA A 584 9.34 25.01 6.77
N TYR A 585 10.30 24.69 5.88
CA TYR A 585 10.86 23.33 5.80
C TYR A 585 11.58 22.92 7.09
N LEU A 586 12.40 23.78 7.70
CA LEU A 586 13.05 23.50 8.99
C LEU A 586 12.02 23.26 10.10
N ASN A 587 10.97 24.08 10.16
CA ASN A 587 9.89 23.93 11.14
C ASN A 587 9.16 22.58 10.98
N GLU A 588 8.84 22.15 9.76
CA GLU A 588 8.24 20.83 9.51
C GLU A 588 9.22 19.67 9.75
N ARG A 589 10.51 19.85 9.47
CA ARG A 589 11.58 18.88 9.77
C ARG A 589 11.66 18.59 11.27
N GLU A 590 11.57 19.61 12.13
CA GLU A 590 11.58 19.40 13.59
C GLU A 590 10.28 18.78 14.11
N LYS A 591 9.09 19.23 13.62
CA LYS A 591 7.81 18.56 13.92
C LYS A 591 7.86 17.06 13.57
N LEU A 592 8.43 16.73 12.41
CA LEU A 592 8.63 15.37 11.94
C LEU A 592 9.60 14.59 12.86
N ARG A 593 10.75 15.17 13.21
CA ARG A 593 11.73 14.56 14.11
C ARG A 593 11.10 14.17 15.44
N MET A 594 10.41 15.11 16.08
CA MET A 594 9.71 14.90 17.35
C MET A 594 8.65 13.80 17.23
N THR A 595 7.87 13.82 16.15
CA THR A 595 6.85 12.80 15.90
C THR A 595 7.43 11.40 15.71
N LEU A 596 8.54 11.25 14.97
CA LEU A 596 9.19 9.94 14.79
C LEU A 596 9.81 9.42 16.10
N LEU A 597 10.37 10.30 16.94
CA LEU A 597 10.85 9.95 18.29
C LEU A 597 9.70 9.42 19.17
N MET A 598 8.50 10.03 19.12
CA MET A 598 7.30 9.53 19.81
C MET A 598 6.91 8.12 19.32
N ASN A 599 7.07 7.86 18.02
CA ASN A 599 6.91 6.53 17.39
C ASN A 599 8.11 5.58 17.58
N LYS A 600 9.00 5.90 18.54
CA LYS A 600 10.14 5.09 19.01
C LYS A 600 11.26 4.88 17.98
N TYR A 601 11.36 5.74 16.97
CA TYR A 601 12.53 5.73 16.07
C TYR A 601 13.80 6.13 16.85
N PRO A 602 14.92 5.40 16.73
CA PRO A 602 16.17 5.77 17.42
C PRO A 602 16.75 7.08 16.88
N SER A 603 17.24 7.97 17.76
CA SER A 603 17.83 9.27 17.33
C SER A 603 18.88 9.08 16.23
N LYS A 604 19.89 8.22 16.45
CA LYS A 604 20.97 7.97 15.47
C LYS A 604 20.45 7.59 14.08
N PHE A 605 19.41 6.76 14.03
CA PHE A 605 18.76 6.36 12.78
C PHE A 605 18.06 7.56 12.10
N LEU A 606 17.44 8.45 12.88
CA LEU A 606 16.88 9.69 12.35
C LEU A 606 18.00 10.63 11.88
N ASP A 607 19.07 10.80 12.64
CA ASP A 607 20.21 11.64 12.31
C ASP A 607 20.85 11.21 10.97
N GLU A 608 21.07 9.91 10.78
CA GLU A 608 21.47 9.31 9.50
C GLU A 608 20.47 9.65 8.38
N GLN A 609 19.17 9.32 8.55
CA GLN A 609 18.18 9.48 7.47
C GLN A 609 17.83 10.95 7.14
N PHE A 610 17.99 11.88 8.10
CA PHE A 610 17.75 13.32 7.93
C PHE A 610 18.92 14.03 7.24
N ASN A 611 20.12 13.45 7.26
CA ASN A 611 21.29 13.95 6.54
C ASN A 611 21.39 13.27 5.15
N ASP A 612 21.12 11.96 5.07
CA ASP A 612 21.06 11.17 3.84
C ASP A 612 20.20 11.82 2.74
N ILE A 613 19.10 12.50 3.08
CA ILE A 613 18.14 12.97 2.07
C ILE A 613 18.68 14.10 1.20
N LEU A 614 19.50 15.01 1.76
CA LEU A 614 20.10 16.11 1.00
C LEU A 614 21.13 15.57 0.00
N LEU A 615 21.96 14.62 0.47
CA LEU A 615 22.93 13.90 -0.35
C LEU A 615 22.24 13.07 -1.47
N LYS A 616 21.18 12.33 -1.15
CA LYS A 616 20.44 11.50 -2.13
C LYS A 616 19.69 12.30 -3.20
N LEU A 617 19.45 13.59 -2.97
CA LEU A 617 18.73 14.46 -3.89
C LEU A 617 19.64 15.52 -4.54
N ASN A 618 20.96 15.51 -4.26
CA ASN A 618 21.91 16.54 -4.69
C ASN A 618 21.43 17.99 -4.38
N ILE A 619 20.83 18.19 -3.20
CA ILE A 619 20.22 19.48 -2.81
C ILE A 619 21.26 20.37 -2.11
N ASP A 620 21.93 21.19 -2.91
CA ASP A 620 22.50 22.47 -2.47
C ASP A 620 21.58 23.67 -2.82
N ARG A 621 20.48 23.42 -3.56
CA ARG A 621 19.49 24.41 -4.03
C ARG A 621 18.07 23.79 -4.10
N PRO A 622 16.98 24.58 -4.10
CA PRO A 622 15.61 24.07 -4.16
C PRO A 622 15.33 23.14 -5.36
N LEU A 623 14.48 22.11 -5.14
CA LEU A 623 14.14 21.13 -6.18
C LEU A 623 13.38 21.77 -7.36
N THR A 624 13.98 21.72 -8.55
CA THR A 624 13.32 22.06 -9.82
C THR A 624 12.77 20.80 -10.51
N PHE A 625 11.96 21.00 -11.56
CA PHE A 625 11.36 19.92 -12.36
C PHE A 625 12.40 18.91 -12.88
N ASN A 626 13.59 19.39 -13.26
CA ASN A 626 14.65 18.60 -13.88
C ASN A 626 15.29 17.56 -12.93
N ASN A 627 15.18 17.74 -11.61
CA ASN A 627 15.70 16.78 -10.63
C ASN A 627 14.74 15.60 -10.36
N TYR A 628 13.67 15.44 -11.14
CA TYR A 628 12.69 14.36 -10.95
C TYR A 628 12.29 13.61 -12.23
N THR A 629 13.28 13.22 -13.03
CA THR A 629 13.16 12.16 -14.03
C THR A 629 14.49 11.44 -14.18
N ASN A 630 14.60 10.22 -13.63
CA ASN A 630 15.51 9.17 -14.13
C ASN A 630 15.16 7.79 -13.50
N TYR A 631 15.47 6.72 -14.24
CA TYR A 631 15.33 5.30 -13.90
C TYR A 631 13.91 4.74 -13.63
N ARG A 632 13.22 4.36 -14.72
CA ARG A 632 12.32 3.18 -14.72
C ARG A 632 13.12 1.93 -15.09
N GLU A 633 13.79 1.34 -14.10
CA GLU A 633 14.37 0.00 -14.22
C GLU A 633 13.24 -1.04 -14.33
N LYS A 634 13.43 -2.10 -15.15
CA LYS A 634 12.51 -3.25 -15.16
C LYS A 634 12.56 -3.92 -13.78
N LYS A 635 11.40 -4.14 -13.16
CA LYS A 635 11.30 -4.61 -11.76
C LYS A 635 10.33 -5.77 -11.61
N MET A 636 10.84 -6.93 -11.22
CA MET A 636 10.03 -8.12 -10.91
C MET A 636 9.73 -8.19 -9.41
N PHE A 637 8.46 -8.26 -9.02
CA PHE A 637 8.08 -8.29 -7.60
C PHE A 637 7.95 -9.72 -7.06
N VAL A 638 8.89 -10.14 -6.21
CA VAL A 638 8.84 -11.46 -5.56
C VAL A 638 8.33 -11.32 -4.12
N HIS A 639 7.21 -11.96 -3.79
CA HIS A 639 6.46 -11.69 -2.56
C HIS A 639 6.60 -12.78 -1.47
N PHE A 640 7.26 -12.45 -0.35
CA PHE A 640 7.48 -13.36 0.79
C PHE A 640 6.71 -12.95 2.06
N THR A 641 6.36 -13.86 2.96
CA THR A 641 5.81 -13.44 4.28
C THR A 641 6.96 -12.98 5.18
N TYR A 642 6.98 -11.70 5.60
CA TYR A 642 8.10 -11.16 6.37
C TYR A 642 8.21 -11.81 7.77
N CYS A 643 9.43 -12.22 8.12
CA CYS A 643 9.80 -12.64 9.47
C CYS A 643 11.07 -11.91 9.93
N SER A 644 11.23 -11.66 11.23
CA SER A 644 12.41 -10.96 11.77
C SER A 644 13.73 -11.70 11.63
N SER A 645 13.72 -13.00 11.28
CA SER A 645 14.91 -13.76 10.91
C SER A 645 15.43 -13.40 9.51
N MET A 646 14.58 -12.86 8.62
CA MET A 646 14.91 -12.54 7.22
C MET A 646 15.73 -11.25 7.04
N LYS A 647 16.53 -10.83 8.05
CA LYS A 647 17.29 -9.56 7.98
C LYS A 647 18.35 -9.57 6.87
N THR A 648 19.01 -10.71 6.67
CA THR A 648 20.05 -10.92 5.66
C THR A 648 19.52 -11.53 4.37
N PHE A 649 18.27 -12.02 4.35
CA PHE A 649 17.66 -12.66 3.19
C PHE A 649 17.71 -11.79 1.92
N PRO A 650 17.42 -10.47 1.95
CA PRO A 650 17.55 -9.65 0.75
C PRO A 650 18.94 -9.63 0.15
N LEU A 651 19.99 -9.52 0.98
CA LEU A 651 21.38 -9.50 0.51
C LEU A 651 21.77 -10.86 -0.08
N LYS A 652 21.41 -11.97 0.57
CA LYS A 652 21.65 -13.32 0.06
C LYS A 652 20.91 -13.59 -1.25
N PHE A 653 19.64 -13.22 -1.32
CA PHE A 653 18.83 -13.38 -2.53
C PHE A 653 19.37 -12.56 -3.71
N HIS A 654 19.82 -11.31 -3.50
CA HIS A 654 20.44 -10.52 -4.56
C HIS A 654 21.82 -11.05 -4.96
N ALA A 655 22.61 -11.61 -4.03
CA ALA A 655 23.88 -12.26 -4.36
C ALA A 655 23.64 -13.46 -5.29
N LEU A 656 22.74 -14.37 -4.92
CA LEU A 656 22.34 -15.53 -5.74
C LEU A 656 21.73 -15.10 -7.08
N TRP A 657 20.88 -14.08 -7.08
CA TRP A 657 20.33 -13.56 -8.34
C TRP A 657 21.42 -13.09 -9.30
N ASN A 658 22.41 -12.36 -8.79
CA ASN A 658 23.52 -11.87 -9.61
C ASN A 658 24.49 -13.00 -10.02
N GLU A 659 24.67 -14.01 -9.18
CA GLU A 659 25.50 -15.20 -9.46
C GLU A 659 24.96 -15.98 -10.66
N TYR A 660 23.67 -16.32 -10.66
CA TYR A 660 23.07 -17.18 -11.69
C TYR A 660 22.43 -16.44 -12.86
N PHE A 661 21.98 -15.19 -12.67
CA PHE A 661 21.34 -14.39 -13.74
C PHE A 661 22.18 -13.18 -14.17
N GLY A 662 23.35 -12.92 -13.57
CA GLY A 662 24.20 -11.76 -13.91
C GLY A 662 24.74 -11.75 -15.33
N GLN A 663 24.82 -12.90 -16.00
CA GLN A 663 25.17 -13.02 -17.42
C GLN A 663 23.96 -13.38 -18.31
N SER A 664 22.75 -13.47 -17.74
CA SER A 664 21.52 -13.76 -18.46
C SER A 664 20.92 -12.49 -19.10
N PRO A 665 20.17 -12.57 -20.21
CA PRO A 665 19.32 -11.48 -20.70
C PRO A 665 18.33 -10.95 -19.64
N ILE A 666 18.03 -11.75 -18.61
CA ILE A 666 17.18 -11.39 -17.48
C ILE A 666 17.85 -10.39 -16.51
N ASN A 667 19.17 -10.15 -16.61
CA ASN A 667 19.90 -9.21 -15.72
C ASN A 667 19.38 -7.75 -15.79
N GLU A 668 18.71 -7.36 -16.89
CA GLU A 668 18.01 -6.06 -16.97
C GLU A 668 16.87 -5.92 -15.94
N ILE A 669 16.38 -7.03 -15.39
CA ILE A 669 15.26 -7.10 -14.46
C ILE A 669 15.79 -7.15 -13.03
N ILE A 670 15.59 -6.05 -12.29
CA ILE A 670 15.93 -5.97 -10.88
C ILE A 670 14.82 -6.62 -10.04
N PRO A 671 15.07 -7.72 -9.32
CA PRO A 671 14.05 -8.39 -8.54
C PRO A 671 13.79 -7.62 -7.23
N VAL A 672 12.60 -7.03 -7.10
CA VAL A 672 12.19 -6.28 -5.91
C VAL A 672 11.48 -7.21 -4.93
N LEU A 673 12.09 -7.42 -3.77
CA LEU A 673 11.54 -8.24 -2.69
C LEU A 673 10.35 -7.55 -2.00
N GLY A 674 9.14 -7.89 -2.45
CA GLY A 674 7.90 -7.55 -1.77
C GLY A 674 7.67 -8.41 -0.53
N THR A 675 6.94 -7.88 0.46
CA THR A 675 6.54 -8.69 1.62
C THR A 675 5.02 -8.70 1.85
N ARG A 676 4.47 -9.89 2.10
CA ARG A 676 3.09 -10.12 2.55
C ARG A 676 3.03 -9.86 4.06
N ASN A 677 2.12 -8.97 4.46
CA ASN A 677 1.93 -8.59 5.86
C ASN A 677 1.30 -9.73 6.69
N VAL A 678 1.92 -10.04 7.83
CA VAL A 678 1.32 -10.86 8.90
C VAL A 678 0.05 -10.18 9.44
N LYS A 679 -0.84 -10.92 10.12
CA LYS A 679 -2.04 -10.35 10.77
C LYS A 679 -1.63 -9.23 11.76
N ASN A 680 -1.82 -7.98 11.35
CA ASN A 680 -1.61 -6.80 12.18
C ASN A 680 -2.67 -6.67 13.29
N LEU A 681 -2.46 -5.76 14.23
CA LEU A 681 -3.31 -5.57 15.40
C LEU A 681 -4.76 -5.26 15.02
N GLN A 682 -5.01 -4.53 13.92
CA GLN A 682 -6.35 -4.33 13.37
C GLN A 682 -7.02 -5.67 13.04
N ARG A 683 -6.45 -6.47 12.14
CA ARG A 683 -6.95 -7.80 11.75
C ARG A 683 -7.06 -8.78 12.93
N ARG A 684 -6.39 -8.48 14.05
CA ARG A 684 -6.45 -9.27 15.27
C ARG A 684 -7.51 -8.80 16.26
N LEU A 685 -7.94 -7.55 16.27
CA LEU A 685 -8.95 -6.99 17.20
C LEU A 685 -10.29 -6.69 16.54
N THR A 686 -10.30 -6.18 15.31
CA THR A 686 -11.53 -5.79 14.60
C THR A 686 -12.03 -6.92 13.71
N HIS A 687 -13.27 -7.32 13.88
CA HIS A 687 -14.00 -8.15 12.92
C HIS A 687 -14.82 -7.24 12.00
N THR A 688 -14.68 -7.43 10.68
CA THR A 688 -15.54 -6.76 9.67
C THR A 688 -16.63 -7.68 9.13
N ARG A 689 -16.53 -9.00 9.34
CA ARG A 689 -17.60 -9.98 9.13
C ARG A 689 -18.13 -10.46 10.47
N SER A 690 -19.45 -10.67 10.55
CA SER A 690 -20.11 -11.27 11.72
C SER A 690 -19.70 -12.74 11.94
N THR A 691 -19.51 -13.49 10.86
CA THR A 691 -19.13 -14.92 10.87
C THR A 691 -17.78 -15.24 11.50
N ASP A 692 -16.92 -14.24 11.73
CA ASP A 692 -15.62 -14.42 12.40
C ASP A 692 -15.74 -14.40 13.94
N ILE A 693 -16.95 -14.31 14.50
CA ILE A 693 -17.19 -14.22 15.96
C ILE A 693 -17.18 -15.60 16.64
N ASP A 694 -17.45 -16.68 15.90
CA ASP A 694 -17.75 -18.02 16.46
C ASP A 694 -16.63 -19.07 16.21
N ASN A 695 -15.37 -18.64 16.00
CA ASN A 695 -14.17 -19.51 15.85
C ASN A 695 -12.93 -19.02 16.64
#